data_AF-A0A2J0HPI0-F1
#
_entry.id   AF-A0A2J0HPI0-F1
#
_cell.length_a   1.000
_cell.length_b   1.000
_cell.length_c   1.000
_cell.angle_alpha   90.00
_cell.angle_beta   90.00
_cell.angle_gamma   90.00
#
_symmetry.space_group_name_H-M   'P 1'
#
loop_
_entity.id
_entity.type
_entity.pdbx_description
1 polymer ?
#
loop_
_entity_poly.entity_id
_entity_poly.type
_entity_poly.pdbx_seq_one_letter_code
_entity_poly.pdbx_strand_id
1 'polypeptide(L)'
;MQKIQTENFSRGIRDQEKYDFTIDADGVYLIVFSARCKNWLQNFRRLFDDDDLALQVDDYLFAEVKGKKQEFSSAGSWNGNELKGRTKDIFVILPLKKGVHSIKFWAGGQPFLEKVEIYKIGIFGSGEIDLVKPDSIKFSGFRDVIFKNLAVSDLMVKAKAEKSDRLELKIDGKTQLNPKYKRYAKWFWYGQELQGAVKEYKASYCFEGGIHSLEFRGQGQPKIESIIFELKDQSLRFKIGKIRLYKDITPSDIINLRSIAFEKDSEIITQLKDGDEVEITNERVVGEYIGTLLTDIWHEVSYKDKKGFVLSSFIEIEGQEREKIIDLIKEKCRQHDIDANIMLAIAGRESHYKPFARSDEYRRGIFQLGAGAVIDVEITDPYDFFQNIDGGVRYYKIIEKQFTGRGNILEWRLLAWHDGPAVTRKKKTINYDELSPRARGFLKNVLENYKRKDWFHISSLPLSILIVIFGFLTAYSFQPDQKYADVGYSLGQIVSSIPESENKDASLYSEKTPSFPEVFLDRENNEVVFINSDKTEVGRIEVKLLNLDGVFETPPDFIEITGRNSTFIEPQYLEYPKNVFYFFAATSATCGANNCTFAFFRFDSNNEKLELISQTLFGGIRALYLSPNFQKLALFATDHGGVAAEDDHICIFDLPNFKKQDIDDYFDWKFNDHYIEKFLWKNDNEIEFTVRYSKVPDPIAKRTIWLYNIEEGKSREVKSELFDLNMSG
;
A
#
# COMPACT_ATOMS: atom_id res chain seq x y z
N MET A 1 -25.66 -21.45 -3.91
CA MET A 1 -25.10 -20.11 -4.23
C MET A 1 -26.15 -19.06 -3.92
N GLN A 2 -25.79 -17.98 -3.24
CA GLN A 2 -26.68 -16.86 -2.92
C GLN A 2 -26.21 -15.63 -3.68
N LYS A 3 -27.06 -15.01 -4.51
CA LYS A 3 -26.74 -13.74 -5.17
C LYS A 3 -26.70 -12.63 -4.12
N ILE A 4 -25.62 -11.84 -4.12
CA ILE A 4 -25.38 -10.73 -3.20
C ILE A 4 -25.65 -9.41 -3.89
N GLN A 5 -25.08 -9.23 -5.08
CA GLN A 5 -25.07 -7.94 -5.77
C GLN A 5 -25.12 -8.13 -7.28
N THR A 6 -25.66 -7.14 -7.98
CA THR A 6 -25.65 -7.05 -9.44
C THR A 6 -25.52 -5.61 -9.85
N GLU A 7 -24.57 -5.33 -10.72
CA GLU A 7 -24.33 -4.02 -11.32
C GLU A 7 -24.50 -4.13 -12.84
N ASN A 8 -25.29 -3.23 -13.42
CA ASN A 8 -25.55 -3.18 -14.85
C ASN A 8 -24.88 -1.95 -15.46
N PHE A 9 -23.73 -2.13 -16.11
CA PHE A 9 -22.98 -1.04 -16.74
C PHE A 9 -23.57 -0.65 -18.09
N SER A 10 -23.79 -1.66 -18.96
CA SER A 10 -24.31 -1.50 -20.33
C SER A 10 -23.73 -0.32 -21.10
N ARG A 11 -22.41 -0.10 -21.03
CA ARG A 11 -21.72 1.03 -21.67
C ARG A 11 -20.33 0.67 -22.17
N GLY A 12 -19.84 1.46 -23.13
CA GLY A 12 -18.45 1.43 -23.54
C GLY A 12 -17.55 2.09 -22.50
N ILE A 13 -16.41 1.48 -22.20
CA ILE A 13 -15.41 2.01 -21.26
C ILE A 13 -14.11 2.33 -21.98
N ARG A 14 -13.31 3.25 -21.44
CA ARG A 14 -11.99 3.65 -21.94
C ARG A 14 -11.01 3.69 -20.78
N ASP A 15 -9.76 3.38 -21.08
CA ASP A 15 -8.63 3.38 -20.14
C ASP A 15 -8.84 2.44 -18.94
N GLN A 16 -9.64 2.85 -17.95
CA GLN A 16 -9.96 2.08 -16.77
C GLN A 16 -11.39 2.32 -16.28
N GLU A 17 -12.02 1.27 -15.75
CA GLU A 17 -13.26 1.35 -14.98
C GLU A 17 -13.04 0.71 -13.60
N LYS A 18 -13.43 1.39 -12.52
CA LYS A 18 -13.34 0.87 -11.15
C LYS A 18 -14.74 0.67 -10.58
N TYR A 19 -14.94 -0.45 -9.91
CA TYR A 19 -16.18 -0.78 -9.22
C TYR A 19 -15.86 -1.46 -7.89
N ASP A 20 -16.23 -0.81 -6.79
CA ASP A 20 -16.00 -1.33 -5.45
C ASP A 20 -17.28 -2.01 -4.92
N PHE A 21 -17.11 -3.07 -4.15
CA PHE A 21 -18.19 -3.78 -3.50
C PHE A 21 -17.80 -4.20 -2.08
N THR A 22 -18.79 -4.43 -1.22
CA THR A 22 -18.56 -4.82 0.18
C THR A 22 -19.20 -6.18 0.44
N ILE A 23 -18.49 -7.04 1.17
CA ILE A 23 -19.01 -8.34 1.61
C ILE A 23 -19.01 -8.45 3.13
N ASP A 24 -19.96 -9.20 3.66
CA ASP A 24 -20.32 -9.22 5.09
C ASP A 24 -19.57 -10.26 5.93
N ALA A 25 -18.92 -11.23 5.28
CA ALA A 25 -18.21 -12.32 5.92
C ALA A 25 -17.07 -12.85 5.05
N ASP A 26 -16.07 -13.42 5.70
CA ASP A 26 -15.07 -14.25 5.02
C ASP A 26 -15.76 -15.43 4.32
N GLY A 27 -15.28 -15.79 3.13
CA GLY A 27 -15.84 -16.93 2.42
C GLY A 27 -15.35 -17.04 0.98
N VAL A 28 -15.91 -18.01 0.25
CA VAL A 28 -15.67 -18.16 -1.19
C VAL A 28 -16.80 -17.49 -1.95
N TYR A 29 -16.42 -16.69 -2.93
CA TYR A 29 -17.32 -15.91 -3.75
C TYR A 29 -17.15 -16.29 -5.22
N LEU A 30 -18.26 -16.25 -5.96
CA LEU A 30 -18.29 -16.27 -7.41
C LEU A 30 -18.61 -14.86 -7.89
N ILE A 31 -17.73 -14.29 -8.70
CA ILE A 31 -17.99 -13.04 -9.42
C ILE A 31 -18.11 -13.35 -10.91
N VAL A 32 -19.22 -12.94 -11.50
CA VAL A 32 -19.49 -13.13 -12.92
C VAL A 32 -19.43 -11.81 -13.64
N PHE A 33 -18.61 -11.76 -14.68
CA PHE A 33 -18.36 -10.59 -15.52
C PHE A 33 -18.87 -10.87 -16.93
N SER A 34 -19.60 -9.94 -17.53
CA SER A 34 -20.01 -10.03 -18.94
C SER A 34 -19.56 -8.77 -19.68
N ALA A 35 -18.85 -8.96 -20.79
CA ALA A 35 -18.43 -7.89 -21.69
C ALA A 35 -18.31 -8.39 -23.13
N ARG A 36 -18.23 -7.45 -24.07
CA ARG A 36 -18.02 -7.70 -25.51
C ARG A 36 -16.94 -6.78 -26.06
N CYS A 37 -16.07 -7.34 -26.90
CA CYS A 37 -15.00 -6.63 -27.57
C CYS A 37 -15.11 -6.81 -29.08
N LYS A 38 -14.99 -5.72 -29.85
CA LYS A 38 -14.98 -5.74 -31.31
C LYS A 38 -13.59 -6.02 -31.84
N ASN A 39 -13.51 -6.71 -32.97
CA ASN A 39 -12.24 -6.84 -33.68
C ASN A 39 -11.90 -5.55 -34.46
N TRP A 40 -10.67 -5.46 -34.96
CA TRP A 40 -10.21 -4.29 -35.71
C TRP A 40 -11.02 -4.01 -36.98
N LEU A 41 -11.63 -5.02 -37.61
CA LEU A 41 -12.51 -4.86 -38.78
C LEU A 41 -13.84 -4.18 -38.44
N GLN A 42 -14.33 -4.37 -37.21
CA GLN A 42 -15.57 -3.79 -36.72
C GLN A 42 -15.40 -2.33 -36.24
N ASN A 43 -14.15 -1.87 -36.10
CA ASN A 43 -13.80 -0.52 -35.65
C ASN A 43 -13.57 0.44 -36.81
N PHE A 44 -14.67 0.88 -37.46
CA PHE A 44 -14.63 1.74 -38.67
C PHE A 44 -13.87 3.07 -38.49
N ARG A 45 -13.81 3.63 -37.27
CA ARG A 45 -13.07 4.87 -36.96
C ARG A 45 -11.66 4.65 -36.41
N ARG A 46 -11.32 3.41 -36.03
CA ARG A 46 -10.01 2.99 -35.48
C ARG A 46 -9.54 1.76 -36.25
N LEU A 47 -9.37 1.93 -37.55
CA LEU A 47 -8.86 0.89 -38.43
C LEU A 47 -7.52 0.40 -37.89
N PHE A 48 -7.38 -0.93 -37.78
CA PHE A 48 -6.20 -1.68 -37.28
C PHE A 48 -6.04 -1.83 -35.76
N ASP A 49 -6.97 -1.30 -34.95
CA ASP A 49 -7.05 -1.56 -33.51
C ASP A 49 -8.34 -2.30 -33.14
N ASP A 50 -8.21 -3.43 -32.44
CA ASP A 50 -9.33 -4.09 -31.77
C ASP A 50 -9.64 -3.48 -30.39
N ASP A 51 -10.80 -3.84 -29.86
CA ASP A 51 -11.11 -3.61 -28.45
C ASP A 51 -10.60 -4.79 -27.63
N ASP A 52 -10.04 -4.52 -26.47
CA ASP A 52 -9.49 -5.49 -25.54
C ASP A 52 -9.86 -5.10 -24.11
N LEU A 53 -10.12 -6.08 -23.25
CA LEU A 53 -10.41 -5.84 -21.84
C LEU A 53 -9.69 -6.83 -20.93
N ALA A 54 -9.11 -6.34 -19.85
CA ALA A 54 -8.48 -7.15 -18.81
C ALA A 54 -9.17 -6.94 -17.46
N LEU A 55 -9.34 -8.03 -16.72
CA LEU A 55 -9.97 -8.04 -15.40
C LEU A 55 -8.93 -8.04 -14.28
N GLN A 56 -9.13 -7.19 -13.29
CA GLN A 56 -8.45 -7.24 -11.99
C GLN A 56 -9.48 -7.28 -10.86
N VAL A 57 -9.23 -8.12 -9.86
CA VAL A 57 -9.96 -8.14 -8.59
C VAL A 57 -8.93 -7.91 -7.48
N ASP A 58 -9.18 -6.90 -6.66
CA ASP A 58 -8.24 -6.30 -5.71
C ASP A 58 -6.89 -6.03 -6.39
N ASP A 59 -5.83 -6.70 -5.94
CA ASP A 59 -4.48 -6.53 -6.48
C ASP A 59 -4.13 -7.53 -7.58
N TYR A 60 -5.02 -8.48 -7.89
CA TYR A 60 -4.72 -9.54 -8.83
C TYR A 60 -5.28 -9.28 -10.23
N LEU A 61 -4.39 -9.13 -11.21
CA LEU A 61 -4.72 -9.03 -12.63
C LEU A 61 -4.82 -10.43 -13.26
N PHE A 62 -6.00 -10.80 -13.75
CA PHE A 62 -6.28 -12.10 -14.41
C PHE A 62 -5.95 -12.13 -15.90
N ALA A 63 -5.30 -11.08 -16.41
CA ALA A 63 -4.91 -10.96 -17.80
C ALA A 63 -3.41 -11.12 -17.99
N GLU A 64 -3.02 -11.93 -18.97
CA GLU A 64 -1.65 -11.90 -19.52
C GLU A 64 -1.59 -10.99 -20.74
N VAL A 65 -0.54 -10.19 -20.82
CA VAL A 65 -0.21 -9.38 -22.00
C VAL A 65 0.78 -10.16 -22.86
N LYS A 66 0.42 -10.50 -24.12
CA LYS A 66 1.35 -11.19 -25.03
C LYS A 66 1.44 -10.56 -26.41
N GLY A 67 2.57 -10.80 -27.06
CA GLY A 67 2.83 -10.45 -28.45
C GLY A 67 3.22 -8.99 -28.69
N LYS A 68 3.60 -8.67 -29.94
CA LYS A 68 4.02 -7.31 -30.33
C LYS A 68 2.89 -6.28 -30.33
N LYS A 69 1.63 -6.74 -30.40
CA LYS A 69 0.42 -5.91 -30.33
C LYS A 69 -0.20 -5.85 -28.93
N GLN A 70 0.35 -6.60 -27.97
CA GLN A 70 -0.10 -6.63 -26.57
C GLN A 70 -1.60 -6.95 -26.44
N GLU A 71 -1.97 -8.08 -27.04
CA GLU A 71 -3.32 -8.64 -26.94
C GLU A 71 -3.45 -9.27 -25.54
N PHE A 72 -4.51 -8.90 -24.81
CA PHE A 72 -4.83 -9.60 -23.56
C PHE A 72 -5.28 -11.03 -23.89
N SER A 73 -4.44 -12.02 -23.57
CA SER A 73 -4.62 -13.39 -24.06
C SER A 73 -4.56 -14.40 -22.92
N SER A 74 -5.66 -14.48 -22.16
CA SER A 74 -5.80 -15.43 -21.05
C SER A 74 -7.27 -15.61 -20.68
N ALA A 75 -7.54 -16.50 -19.71
CA ALA A 75 -8.90 -16.78 -19.26
C ALA A 75 -9.61 -15.53 -18.66
N GLY A 76 -8.87 -14.57 -18.12
CA GLY A 76 -9.39 -13.35 -17.49
C GLY A 76 -9.50 -12.13 -18.40
N SER A 77 -9.45 -12.30 -19.72
CA SER A 77 -9.50 -11.18 -20.67
C SER A 77 -10.55 -11.35 -21.77
N TRP A 78 -10.98 -10.24 -22.36
CA TRP A 78 -11.81 -10.20 -23.56
C TRP A 78 -10.97 -9.69 -24.72
N ASN A 79 -10.62 -10.57 -25.65
CA ASN A 79 -9.87 -10.16 -26.84
C ASN A 79 -10.80 -9.91 -28.03
N GLY A 80 -10.70 -8.73 -28.65
CA GLY A 80 -11.59 -8.32 -29.74
C GLY A 80 -11.47 -9.21 -30.97
N ASN A 81 -10.25 -9.61 -31.34
CA ASN A 81 -10.00 -10.50 -32.48
C ASN A 81 -10.58 -11.91 -32.29
N GLU A 82 -10.60 -12.41 -31.06
CA GLU A 82 -11.26 -13.66 -30.69
C GLU A 82 -12.79 -13.53 -30.70
N LEU A 83 -13.32 -12.51 -30.01
CA LEU A 83 -14.74 -12.39 -29.72
C LEU A 83 -15.56 -11.89 -30.91
N LYS A 84 -15.01 -10.98 -31.71
CA LYS A 84 -15.66 -10.38 -32.89
C LYS A 84 -17.03 -9.76 -32.55
N GLY A 85 -17.09 -9.06 -31.41
CA GLY A 85 -18.28 -8.37 -30.92
C GLY A 85 -19.27 -9.26 -30.16
N ARG A 86 -18.98 -10.56 -29.97
CA ARG A 86 -19.79 -11.46 -29.14
C ARG A 86 -19.48 -11.25 -27.66
N THR A 87 -20.49 -11.45 -26.82
CA THR A 87 -20.33 -11.46 -25.36
C THR A 87 -19.50 -12.65 -24.93
N LYS A 88 -18.63 -12.47 -23.93
CA LYS A 88 -17.98 -13.53 -23.18
C LYS A 88 -18.28 -13.31 -21.70
N ASP A 89 -18.59 -14.41 -21.01
CA ASP A 89 -18.72 -14.40 -19.56
C ASP A 89 -17.43 -14.90 -18.91
N ILE A 90 -17.00 -14.27 -17.83
CA ILE A 90 -15.88 -14.74 -17.01
C ILE A 90 -16.40 -14.97 -15.60
N PHE A 91 -16.23 -16.18 -15.08
CA PHE A 91 -16.64 -16.62 -13.76
C PHE A 91 -15.37 -16.72 -12.92
N VAL A 92 -15.18 -15.86 -11.93
CA VAL A 92 -14.02 -15.92 -11.02
C VAL A 92 -14.50 -16.42 -9.67
N ILE A 93 -13.92 -17.52 -9.22
CA ILE A 93 -14.23 -18.18 -7.95
C ILE A 93 -13.00 -18.05 -7.06
N LEU A 94 -13.12 -17.32 -5.95
CA LEU A 94 -11.99 -16.97 -5.10
C LEU A 94 -12.41 -16.73 -3.63
N PRO A 95 -11.50 -16.96 -2.67
CA PRO A 95 -11.71 -16.56 -1.28
C PRO A 95 -11.58 -15.04 -1.13
N LEU A 96 -12.51 -14.41 -0.41
CA LEU A 96 -12.48 -12.99 -0.06
C LEU A 96 -12.75 -12.79 1.44
N LYS A 97 -12.04 -11.84 2.06
CA LYS A 97 -12.24 -11.47 3.47
C LYS A 97 -13.42 -10.50 3.61
N LYS A 98 -14.09 -10.48 4.76
CA LYS A 98 -15.06 -9.44 5.10
C LYS A 98 -14.44 -8.05 4.89
N GLY A 99 -15.13 -7.19 4.16
CA GLY A 99 -14.67 -5.84 3.90
C GLY A 99 -14.98 -5.34 2.50
N VAL A 100 -14.29 -4.27 2.11
CA VAL A 100 -14.39 -3.61 0.81
C VAL A 100 -13.40 -4.25 -0.14
N HIS A 101 -13.87 -4.58 -1.34
CA HIS A 101 -13.09 -5.13 -2.44
C HIS A 101 -13.25 -4.26 -3.68
N SER A 102 -12.26 -4.32 -4.57
CA SER A 102 -12.24 -3.53 -5.79
C SER A 102 -12.17 -4.39 -7.04
N ILE A 103 -12.95 -4.01 -8.05
CA ILE A 103 -12.88 -4.57 -9.40
C ILE A 103 -12.37 -3.47 -10.30
N LYS A 104 -11.29 -3.75 -11.03
CA LYS A 104 -10.72 -2.83 -12.02
C LYS A 104 -10.76 -3.50 -13.38
N PHE A 105 -11.31 -2.80 -14.36
CA PHE A 105 -11.26 -3.21 -15.76
C PHE A 105 -10.29 -2.33 -16.51
N TRP A 106 -9.34 -2.93 -17.21
CA TRP A 106 -8.35 -2.23 -18.02
C TRP A 106 -8.72 -2.35 -19.48
N ALA A 107 -8.99 -1.21 -20.13
CA ALA A 107 -9.53 -1.17 -21.47
C ALA A 107 -8.46 -0.81 -22.51
N GLY A 108 -8.21 -1.73 -23.43
CA GLY A 108 -7.61 -1.45 -24.72
C GLY A 108 -8.70 -0.99 -25.68
N GLY A 109 -8.77 0.29 -25.98
CA GLY A 109 -9.75 0.82 -26.92
C GLY A 109 -11.11 1.15 -26.32
N GLN A 110 -12.23 0.64 -26.86
CA GLN A 110 -13.58 0.94 -26.34
C GLN A 110 -14.46 -0.31 -26.18
N PRO A 111 -14.02 -1.31 -25.39
CA PRO A 111 -14.82 -2.48 -25.07
C PRO A 111 -16.12 -2.08 -24.36
N PHE A 112 -17.14 -2.93 -24.49
CA PHE A 112 -18.46 -2.69 -23.90
C PHE A 112 -18.68 -3.62 -22.72
N LEU A 113 -18.70 -3.04 -21.53
CA LEU A 113 -18.96 -3.72 -20.26
C LEU A 113 -20.47 -3.84 -20.06
N GLU A 114 -20.96 -5.05 -19.88
CA GLU A 114 -22.40 -5.31 -19.78
C GLU A 114 -22.84 -5.32 -18.32
N LYS A 115 -22.28 -6.23 -17.51
CA LYS A 115 -22.71 -6.44 -16.12
C LYS A 115 -21.65 -7.12 -15.25
N VAL A 116 -21.83 -7.00 -13.94
CA VAL A 116 -21.13 -7.74 -12.89
C VAL A 116 -22.16 -8.32 -11.93
N GLU A 117 -22.03 -9.60 -11.58
CA GLU A 117 -22.88 -10.28 -10.60
C GLU A 117 -22.03 -10.99 -9.55
N ILE A 118 -22.36 -10.82 -8.28
CA ILE A 118 -21.59 -11.36 -7.15
C ILE A 118 -22.45 -12.34 -6.38
N TYR A 119 -21.90 -13.52 -6.10
CA TYR A 119 -22.58 -14.61 -5.40
C TYR A 119 -21.71 -15.13 -4.25
N LYS A 120 -22.33 -15.36 -3.09
CA LYS A 120 -21.73 -16.12 -2.00
C LYS A 120 -21.87 -17.60 -2.33
N ILE A 121 -20.77 -18.33 -2.27
CA ILE A 121 -20.80 -19.79 -2.27
C ILE A 121 -20.89 -20.21 -0.81
N GLY A 122 -22.00 -20.84 -0.43
CA GLY A 122 -22.12 -21.41 0.92
C GLY A 122 -21.19 -22.60 1.04
N ILE A 123 -20.26 -22.58 1.99
CA ILE A 123 -19.39 -23.71 2.29
C ILE A 123 -19.44 -23.96 3.79
N PHE A 124 -20.12 -25.03 4.18
CA PHE A 124 -19.81 -25.88 5.34
C PHE A 124 -20.44 -27.26 5.03
N GLY A 125 -19.62 -28.20 4.53
CA GLY A 125 -20.01 -29.56 4.12
C GLY A 125 -19.56 -29.93 2.70
N SER A 126 -19.09 -31.17 2.51
CA SER A 126 -18.69 -31.75 1.22
C SER A 126 -19.89 -31.76 0.25
N GLY A 127 -19.90 -30.85 -0.73
CA GLY A 127 -21.00 -30.75 -1.69
C GLY A 127 -20.53 -30.29 -3.06
N GLU A 128 -21.12 -30.88 -4.10
CA GLU A 128 -20.92 -30.51 -5.50
C GLU A 128 -21.51 -29.11 -5.80
N ILE A 129 -20.75 -28.25 -6.47
CA ILE A 129 -21.19 -26.94 -6.95
C ILE A 129 -21.47 -27.00 -8.44
N ASP A 130 -22.69 -26.70 -8.86
CA ASP A 130 -23.07 -26.56 -10.27
C ASP A 130 -23.19 -25.08 -10.67
N LEU A 131 -22.24 -24.57 -11.45
CA LEU A 131 -22.19 -23.14 -11.84
C LEU A 131 -23.29 -22.71 -12.81
N VAL A 132 -23.94 -23.67 -13.48
CA VAL A 132 -24.94 -23.37 -14.52
C VAL A 132 -26.36 -23.35 -13.95
N LYS A 133 -26.55 -23.77 -12.69
CA LYS A 133 -27.86 -23.82 -12.02
C LYS A 133 -28.48 -22.50 -11.50
N PRO A 134 -27.87 -21.31 -11.58
CA PRO A 134 -28.66 -20.08 -11.64
C PRO A 134 -29.00 -19.80 -13.12
N ASP A 135 -30.27 -19.98 -13.50
CA ASP A 135 -30.83 -19.84 -14.86
C ASP A 135 -30.69 -18.43 -15.53
N SER A 136 -29.76 -17.58 -15.11
CA SER A 136 -29.70 -16.17 -15.55
C SER A 136 -28.71 -15.85 -16.68
N ILE A 137 -27.87 -16.79 -17.16
CA ILE A 137 -26.82 -16.46 -18.15
C ILE A 137 -26.75 -17.46 -19.31
N LYS A 138 -27.41 -17.09 -20.42
CA LYS A 138 -27.32 -17.81 -21.69
C LYS A 138 -25.88 -17.82 -22.20
N PHE A 139 -25.32 -19.01 -22.40
CA PHE A 139 -23.99 -19.16 -22.98
C PHE A 139 -23.95 -18.60 -24.41
N SER A 140 -23.14 -17.56 -24.60
CA SER A 140 -22.95 -16.82 -25.86
C SER A 140 -21.90 -17.43 -26.79
N GLY A 141 -21.37 -18.60 -26.43
CA GLY A 141 -20.27 -19.28 -27.14
C GLY A 141 -18.88 -19.00 -26.55
N PHE A 142 -18.74 -18.09 -25.59
CA PHE A 142 -17.49 -17.87 -24.87
C PHE A 142 -17.73 -17.78 -23.37
N ARG A 143 -17.02 -18.60 -22.60
CA ARG A 143 -17.08 -18.58 -21.14
C ARG A 143 -15.76 -19.05 -20.57
N ASP A 144 -15.26 -18.32 -19.59
CA ASP A 144 -14.12 -18.74 -18.79
C ASP A 144 -14.55 -18.93 -17.34
N VAL A 145 -14.04 -19.97 -16.70
CA VAL A 145 -14.19 -20.21 -15.27
C VAL A 145 -12.80 -20.23 -14.67
N ILE A 146 -12.54 -19.37 -13.70
CA ILE A 146 -11.25 -19.19 -13.05
C ILE A 146 -11.41 -19.55 -11.58
N PHE A 147 -10.57 -20.45 -11.11
CA PHE A 147 -10.41 -20.78 -9.70
C PHE A 147 -9.13 -20.12 -9.19
N LYS A 148 -9.22 -19.33 -8.13
CA LYS A 148 -8.06 -18.68 -7.51
C LYS A 148 -7.95 -19.10 -6.05
N ASN A 149 -6.79 -19.60 -5.65
CA ASN A 149 -6.45 -20.04 -4.30
C ASN A 149 -7.46 -21.05 -3.73
N LEU A 150 -7.90 -21.99 -4.57
CA LEU A 150 -8.87 -23.02 -4.23
C LEU A 150 -8.36 -24.39 -4.67
N ALA A 151 -8.66 -25.41 -3.87
CA ALA A 151 -8.47 -26.80 -4.26
C ALA A 151 -9.79 -27.36 -4.80
N VAL A 152 -9.73 -27.90 -6.02
CA VAL A 152 -10.89 -28.38 -6.77
C VAL A 152 -10.69 -29.83 -7.19
N SER A 153 -11.67 -30.68 -6.91
CA SER A 153 -11.73 -32.07 -7.39
C SER A 153 -13.02 -32.36 -8.13
N ASP A 154 -13.04 -33.54 -8.77
CA ASP A 154 -14.23 -34.13 -9.37
C ASP A 154 -14.93 -33.21 -10.39
N LEU A 155 -14.13 -32.50 -11.19
CA LEU A 155 -14.63 -31.64 -12.25
C LEU A 155 -15.38 -32.47 -13.29
N MET A 156 -16.64 -32.10 -13.51
CA MET A 156 -17.50 -32.65 -14.53
C MET A 156 -18.14 -31.52 -15.35
N VAL A 157 -17.97 -31.58 -16.68
CA VAL A 157 -18.64 -30.66 -17.60
C VAL A 157 -19.58 -31.46 -18.48
N LYS A 158 -20.86 -31.10 -18.49
CA LYS A 158 -21.85 -31.66 -19.42
C LYS A 158 -22.21 -30.62 -20.46
N ALA A 159 -22.11 -30.97 -21.73
CA ALA A 159 -22.54 -30.09 -22.81
C ALA A 159 -23.14 -30.87 -23.98
N LYS A 160 -23.88 -30.13 -24.81
CA LYS A 160 -24.52 -30.58 -26.05
C LYS A 160 -24.07 -29.70 -27.20
N ALA A 161 -23.99 -30.28 -28.39
CA ALA A 161 -23.73 -29.57 -29.63
C ALA A 161 -24.64 -30.13 -30.73
N GLU A 162 -25.41 -29.27 -31.38
CA GLU A 162 -26.19 -29.64 -32.56
C GLU A 162 -25.27 -29.85 -33.78
N LYS A 163 -25.77 -30.41 -34.87
CA LYS A 163 -24.97 -30.81 -36.04
C LYS A 163 -23.97 -29.76 -36.57
N SER A 164 -24.31 -28.46 -36.48
CA SER A 164 -23.45 -27.33 -36.88
C SER A 164 -22.49 -26.82 -35.80
N ASP A 165 -22.72 -27.20 -34.55
CA ASP A 165 -22.08 -26.61 -33.39
C ASP A 165 -20.78 -27.33 -33.02
N ARG A 166 -19.90 -26.60 -32.37
CA ARG A 166 -18.62 -27.13 -31.87
C ARG A 166 -18.25 -26.42 -30.58
N LEU A 167 -17.77 -27.16 -29.59
CA LEU A 167 -17.27 -26.61 -28.35
C LEU A 167 -15.89 -27.20 -28.01
N GLU A 168 -14.92 -26.32 -27.88
CA GLU A 168 -13.60 -26.61 -27.33
C GLU A 168 -13.62 -26.31 -25.83
N LEU A 169 -12.96 -27.20 -25.06
CA LEU A 169 -12.57 -26.96 -23.66
C LEU A 169 -11.06 -26.89 -23.61
N LYS A 170 -10.54 -25.85 -22.97
CA LYS A 170 -9.14 -25.81 -22.52
C LYS A 170 -9.11 -25.80 -21.00
N ILE A 171 -8.08 -26.43 -20.46
CA ILE A 171 -7.75 -26.38 -19.03
C ILE A 171 -6.36 -25.77 -18.94
N ASP A 172 -6.24 -24.62 -18.29
CA ASP A 172 -5.00 -23.83 -18.19
C ASP A 172 -4.34 -23.61 -19.56
N GLY A 173 -5.14 -23.15 -20.53
CA GLY A 173 -4.72 -22.94 -21.92
C GLY A 173 -4.53 -24.22 -22.75
N LYS A 174 -4.52 -25.41 -22.14
CA LYS A 174 -4.32 -26.69 -22.84
C LYS A 174 -5.64 -27.28 -23.32
N THR A 175 -5.81 -27.37 -24.64
CA THR A 175 -6.97 -27.98 -25.28
C THR A 175 -7.14 -29.45 -24.86
N GLN A 176 -8.34 -29.78 -24.38
CA GLN A 176 -8.74 -31.14 -24.07
C GLN A 176 -9.28 -31.82 -25.33
N LEU A 177 -8.57 -32.85 -25.80
CA LEU A 177 -8.87 -33.47 -27.09
C LEU A 177 -10.03 -34.46 -27.01
N ASN A 178 -10.90 -34.43 -28.02
CA ASN A 178 -11.86 -35.50 -28.30
C ASN A 178 -11.09 -36.78 -28.65
N PRO A 179 -11.21 -37.86 -27.85
CA PRO A 179 -10.43 -39.09 -28.07
C PRO A 179 -10.82 -39.83 -29.37
N LYS A 180 -11.98 -39.55 -29.96
CA LYS A 180 -12.53 -40.32 -31.08
C LYS A 180 -12.06 -39.87 -32.47
N TYR A 181 -11.80 -38.57 -32.68
CA TYR A 181 -11.57 -38.00 -34.02
C TYR A 181 -10.28 -37.20 -34.12
N LYS A 182 -9.23 -37.75 -34.74
CA LYS A 182 -7.95 -37.03 -34.91
C LYS A 182 -8.07 -35.68 -35.63
N ARG A 183 -8.86 -35.60 -36.72
CA ARG A 183 -9.01 -34.37 -37.54
C ARG A 183 -9.80 -33.26 -36.84
N TYR A 184 -10.69 -33.61 -35.91
CA TYR A 184 -11.53 -32.68 -35.17
C TYR A 184 -11.28 -32.76 -33.66
N ALA A 185 -10.11 -33.26 -33.27
CA ALA A 185 -9.77 -33.58 -31.89
C ALA A 185 -9.87 -32.35 -30.98
N LYS A 186 -9.64 -31.15 -31.52
CA LYS A 186 -9.82 -29.88 -30.82
C LYS A 186 -11.23 -29.68 -30.25
N TRP A 187 -12.26 -30.20 -30.94
CA TRP A 187 -13.66 -30.01 -30.56
C TRP A 187 -14.11 -31.18 -29.68
N PHE A 188 -13.98 -31.03 -28.35
CA PHE A 188 -14.37 -32.08 -27.40
C PHE A 188 -15.84 -32.47 -27.55
N TRP A 189 -16.72 -31.46 -27.69
CA TRP A 189 -18.10 -31.65 -28.14
C TRP A 189 -18.20 -31.23 -29.60
N TYR A 190 -18.29 -32.24 -30.48
CA TYR A 190 -18.38 -32.05 -31.92
C TYR A 190 -19.80 -32.37 -32.41
N GLY A 191 -20.49 -31.36 -32.92
CA GLY A 191 -21.91 -31.44 -33.27
C GLY A 191 -22.29 -32.54 -34.25
N GLN A 192 -21.48 -32.78 -35.29
CA GLN A 192 -21.76 -33.87 -36.25
C GLN A 192 -21.70 -35.26 -35.61
N GLU A 193 -20.92 -35.41 -34.53
CA GLU A 193 -20.87 -36.64 -33.74
C GLU A 193 -22.08 -36.73 -32.81
N LEU A 194 -22.35 -35.65 -32.07
CA LEU A 194 -23.31 -35.66 -30.97
C LEU A 194 -24.77 -35.56 -31.44
N GLN A 195 -25.04 -34.80 -32.51
CA GLN A 195 -26.41 -34.55 -33.00
C GLN A 195 -27.37 -34.16 -31.86
N GLY A 196 -26.93 -33.26 -30.98
CA GLY A 196 -27.70 -32.81 -29.81
C GLY A 196 -27.57 -33.70 -28.55
N ALA A 197 -26.90 -34.84 -28.62
CA ALA A 197 -26.67 -35.70 -27.45
C ALA A 197 -25.74 -35.05 -26.41
N VAL A 198 -25.99 -35.34 -25.13
CA VAL A 198 -25.11 -34.94 -24.02
C VAL A 198 -23.84 -35.76 -24.06
N LYS A 199 -22.70 -35.09 -23.92
CA LYS A 199 -21.41 -35.73 -23.63
C LYS A 199 -20.80 -35.10 -22.39
N GLU A 200 -20.07 -35.91 -21.63
CA GLU A 200 -19.44 -35.51 -20.37
C GLU A 200 -17.91 -35.48 -20.52
N TYR A 201 -17.29 -34.47 -19.93
CA TYR A 201 -15.87 -34.47 -19.58
C TYR A 201 -15.76 -34.70 -18.06
N LYS A 202 -14.84 -35.55 -17.61
CA LYS A 202 -14.59 -35.83 -16.18
C LYS A 202 -13.10 -35.83 -15.87
N ALA A 203 -12.73 -35.25 -14.73
CA ALA A 203 -11.40 -35.34 -14.16
C ALA A 203 -11.49 -35.39 -12.62
N SER A 204 -10.82 -36.35 -11.97
CA SER A 204 -10.95 -36.58 -10.52
C SER A 204 -10.06 -35.68 -9.67
N TYR A 205 -8.87 -35.32 -10.16
CA TYR A 205 -7.98 -34.37 -9.50
C TYR A 205 -7.67 -33.24 -10.47
N CYS A 206 -8.12 -32.04 -10.14
CA CYS A 206 -8.11 -30.94 -11.10
C CYS A 206 -7.11 -29.87 -10.68
N PHE A 207 -7.30 -29.25 -9.52
CA PHE A 207 -6.60 -28.01 -9.17
C PHE A 207 -6.21 -27.97 -7.69
N GLU A 208 -5.03 -27.42 -7.39
CA GLU A 208 -4.58 -27.15 -6.01
C GLU A 208 -3.91 -25.78 -5.94
N GLY A 209 -4.49 -24.88 -5.14
CA GLY A 209 -3.95 -23.54 -4.93
C GLY A 209 -3.83 -22.74 -6.24
N GLY A 210 -3.12 -21.61 -6.17
CA GLY A 210 -2.78 -20.78 -7.33
C GLY A 210 -3.98 -20.43 -8.21
N ILE A 211 -3.76 -20.35 -9.52
CA ILE A 211 -4.82 -20.02 -10.48
C ILE A 211 -4.96 -21.08 -11.56
N HIS A 212 -6.19 -21.52 -11.73
CA HIS A 212 -6.58 -22.50 -12.71
C HIS A 212 -7.81 -22.02 -13.48
N SER A 213 -7.94 -22.47 -14.73
CA SER A 213 -8.98 -22.00 -15.62
C SER A 213 -9.57 -23.09 -16.50
N LEU A 214 -10.87 -22.98 -16.75
CA LEU A 214 -11.61 -23.69 -17.79
C LEU A 214 -12.03 -22.67 -18.84
N GLU A 215 -11.56 -22.84 -20.07
CA GLU A 215 -11.89 -21.94 -21.17
C GLU A 215 -12.78 -22.65 -22.19
N PHE A 216 -13.96 -22.11 -22.42
CA PHE A 216 -14.93 -22.64 -23.37
C PHE A 216 -14.97 -21.77 -24.63
N ARG A 217 -14.71 -22.37 -25.79
CA ARG A 217 -14.71 -21.70 -27.09
C ARG A 217 -15.68 -22.38 -28.06
N GLY A 218 -16.78 -21.70 -28.35
CA GLY A 218 -17.90 -22.20 -29.12
C GLY A 218 -18.00 -21.64 -30.55
N GLN A 219 -18.35 -22.52 -31.50
CA GLN A 219 -18.84 -22.18 -32.83
C GLN A 219 -20.30 -22.64 -32.95
N GLY A 220 -21.18 -21.77 -33.48
CA GLY A 220 -22.62 -22.04 -33.49
C GLY A 220 -23.26 -21.69 -32.14
N GLN A 221 -24.18 -22.53 -31.67
CA GLN A 221 -24.86 -22.37 -30.37
C GLN A 221 -24.79 -23.63 -29.48
N PRO A 222 -23.58 -24.17 -29.20
CA PRO A 222 -23.47 -25.28 -28.25
C PRO A 222 -24.01 -24.85 -26.87
N LYS A 223 -24.49 -25.80 -26.08
CA LYS A 223 -25.04 -25.55 -24.75
C LYS A 223 -24.22 -26.28 -23.69
N ILE A 224 -23.72 -25.55 -22.70
CA ILE A 224 -23.19 -26.14 -21.47
C ILE A 224 -24.39 -26.35 -20.54
N GLU A 225 -24.66 -27.61 -20.17
CA GLU A 225 -25.78 -27.99 -19.30
C GLU A 225 -25.39 -27.89 -17.83
N SER A 226 -24.15 -28.26 -17.48
CA SER A 226 -23.65 -28.16 -16.10
C SER A 226 -22.12 -28.09 -16.06
N ILE A 227 -21.60 -27.37 -15.07
CA ILE A 227 -20.19 -27.39 -14.68
C ILE A 227 -20.17 -27.68 -13.19
N ILE A 228 -19.82 -28.92 -12.85
CA ILE A 228 -19.89 -29.47 -11.51
C ILE A 228 -18.47 -29.71 -11.01
N PHE A 229 -18.20 -29.35 -9.76
CA PHE A 229 -16.94 -29.66 -9.08
C PHE A 229 -17.14 -29.66 -7.58
N GLU A 230 -16.17 -30.22 -6.85
CA GLU A 230 -16.09 -30.15 -5.40
C GLU A 230 -14.98 -29.18 -4.97
N LEU A 231 -15.27 -28.33 -3.98
CA LEU A 231 -14.26 -27.57 -3.27
C LEU A 231 -13.79 -28.40 -2.07
N LYS A 232 -12.48 -28.65 -2.00
CA LYS A 232 -11.91 -29.35 -0.85
C LYS A 232 -11.88 -28.44 0.37
N ASP A 233 -12.14 -29.01 1.54
CA ASP A 233 -12.00 -28.33 2.82
C ASP A 233 -10.51 -28.04 3.07
N GLN A 234 -10.13 -26.80 2.82
CA GLN A 234 -8.82 -26.24 3.11
C GLN A 234 -9.06 -24.87 3.75
N SER A 235 -8.23 -24.49 4.73
CA SER A 235 -8.23 -23.15 5.30
C SER A 235 -8.20 -22.12 4.16
N LEU A 236 -9.18 -21.22 4.09
CA LEU A 236 -9.29 -20.21 3.04
C LEU A 236 -8.01 -19.36 3.02
N ARG A 237 -7.26 -19.42 1.91
CA ARG A 237 -6.07 -18.59 1.73
C ARG A 237 -6.39 -17.40 0.85
N PHE A 238 -6.55 -16.24 1.46
CA PHE A 238 -6.98 -15.02 0.76
C PHE A 238 -5.87 -14.46 -0.13
N LYS A 239 -4.65 -14.39 0.41
CA LYS A 239 -3.49 -13.84 -0.29
C LYS A 239 -2.27 -14.73 -0.06
N ILE A 240 -1.58 -15.02 -1.16
CA ILE A 240 -0.38 -15.85 -1.17
C ILE A 240 0.80 -14.98 -1.52
N GLY A 241 1.92 -15.20 -0.83
CA GLY A 241 3.20 -14.69 -1.24
C GLY A 241 4.23 -15.79 -1.35
N LYS A 242 5.27 -15.52 -2.14
CA LYS A 242 6.41 -16.41 -2.32
C LYS A 242 7.68 -15.71 -1.89
N ILE A 243 8.47 -16.37 -1.05
CA ILE A 243 9.75 -15.84 -0.63
C ILE A 243 10.70 -15.80 -1.82
N ARG A 244 11.29 -14.62 -2.05
CA ARG A 244 12.19 -14.33 -3.17
C ARG A 244 13.42 -13.56 -2.70
N LEU A 245 14.52 -14.27 -2.64
CA LEU A 245 15.81 -13.80 -2.10
C LEU A 245 16.75 -13.45 -3.24
N TYR A 246 16.49 -12.29 -3.84
CA TYR A 246 17.29 -11.76 -4.92
C TYR A 246 18.68 -11.34 -4.43
N LYS A 247 19.75 -11.74 -5.14
CA LYS A 247 21.14 -11.46 -4.75
C LYS A 247 21.52 -9.97 -4.79
N ASP A 248 20.78 -9.17 -5.53
CA ASP A 248 20.88 -7.70 -5.52
C ASP A 248 20.24 -7.05 -4.27
N ILE A 249 19.47 -7.79 -3.48
CA ILE A 249 18.80 -7.32 -2.25
C ILE A 249 19.41 -7.99 -1.02
N THR A 250 19.60 -9.31 -1.07
CA THR A 250 20.18 -10.09 0.02
C THR A 250 21.12 -11.17 -0.52
N PRO A 251 22.34 -11.29 0.02
CA PRO A 251 23.24 -12.38 -0.34
C PRO A 251 22.83 -13.71 0.30
N SER A 252 21.97 -13.69 1.32
CA SER A 252 21.52 -14.89 2.04
C SER A 252 20.58 -15.74 1.20
N ASP A 253 20.61 -17.05 1.41
CA ASP A 253 19.63 -18.01 0.86
C ASP A 253 18.50 -18.33 1.85
N ILE A 254 18.57 -17.73 3.04
CA ILE A 254 17.58 -17.86 4.11
C ILE A 254 17.29 -16.51 4.76
N ILE A 255 16.08 -16.34 5.26
CA ILE A 255 15.68 -15.19 6.07
C ILE A 255 14.92 -15.65 7.31
N ASN A 256 14.79 -14.77 8.30
CA ASN A 256 14.05 -15.05 9.51
C ASN A 256 12.58 -14.65 9.36
N LEU A 257 11.68 -15.53 9.76
CA LEU A 257 10.31 -15.16 10.11
C LEU A 257 10.33 -14.67 11.57
N ARG A 258 9.94 -13.42 11.79
CA ARG A 258 10.11 -12.71 13.05
C ARG A 258 8.80 -12.61 13.83
N SER A 259 8.84 -12.63 15.16
CA SER A 259 7.62 -12.47 15.96
C SER A 259 7.05 -11.05 15.91
N ILE A 260 7.88 -10.03 15.63
CA ILE A 260 7.52 -8.61 15.63
C ILE A 260 8.20 -7.92 14.44
N ALA A 261 7.51 -6.97 13.78
CA ALA A 261 8.01 -6.23 12.62
C ALA A 261 8.96 -5.05 12.94
N PHE A 262 9.03 -4.61 14.20
CA PHE A 262 9.65 -3.35 14.61
C PHE A 262 10.96 -3.51 15.39
N GLU A 263 11.41 -4.75 15.60
CA GLU A 263 12.56 -5.03 16.46
C GLU A 263 13.58 -5.93 15.75
N LYS A 264 14.76 -5.37 15.46
CA LYS A 264 15.91 -6.09 14.91
C LYS A 264 16.26 -7.39 15.66
N ASP A 265 16.01 -7.43 16.96
CA ASP A 265 16.29 -8.56 17.86
C ASP A 265 15.04 -9.39 18.21
N SER A 266 13.92 -9.19 17.50
CA SER A 266 12.71 -9.98 17.66
C SER A 266 12.98 -11.49 17.61
N GLU A 267 12.24 -12.28 18.38
CA GLU A 267 12.31 -13.75 18.32
C GLU A 267 12.18 -14.27 16.88
N ILE A 268 13.07 -15.19 16.51
CA ILE A 268 13.04 -15.89 15.23
C ILE A 268 12.16 -17.12 15.40
N ILE A 269 10.94 -17.06 14.84
CA ILE A 269 9.96 -18.14 14.92
C ILE A 269 10.39 -19.36 14.08
N THR A 270 10.96 -19.07 12.90
CA THR A 270 11.54 -20.04 11.97
C THR A 270 12.34 -19.32 10.90
N GLN A 271 13.03 -20.07 10.06
CA GLN A 271 13.66 -19.55 8.85
C GLN A 271 12.83 -19.92 7.61
N LEU A 272 12.87 -19.03 6.62
CA LEU A 272 12.26 -19.21 5.30
C LEU A 272 13.37 -19.22 4.25
N LYS A 273 13.19 -20.01 3.20
CA LYS A 273 14.09 -20.19 2.08
C LYS A 273 13.51 -19.56 0.81
N ASP A 274 14.37 -19.28 -0.16
CA ASP A 274 13.90 -18.89 -1.49
C ASP A 274 12.92 -19.93 -2.04
N GLY A 275 11.78 -19.45 -2.52
CA GLY A 275 10.71 -20.27 -3.07
C GLY A 275 9.70 -20.82 -2.06
N ASP A 276 9.90 -20.64 -0.75
CA ASP A 276 8.86 -20.96 0.24
C ASP A 276 7.58 -20.16 -0.05
N GLU A 277 6.43 -20.83 0.01
CA GLU A 277 5.12 -20.20 -0.10
C GLU A 277 4.59 -19.87 1.30
N VAL A 278 4.03 -18.68 1.46
CA VAL A 278 3.44 -18.19 2.71
C VAL A 278 2.07 -17.61 2.44
N GLU A 279 1.15 -17.75 3.40
CA GLU A 279 -0.12 -17.03 3.37
C GLU A 279 0.09 -15.66 4.00
N ILE A 280 -0.30 -14.60 3.31
CA ILE A 280 -0.23 -13.24 3.85
C ILE A 280 -1.52 -12.96 4.61
N THR A 281 -1.42 -12.83 5.94
CA THR A 281 -2.57 -12.59 6.81
C THR A 281 -2.85 -11.10 6.99
N ASN A 282 -1.80 -10.27 6.97
CA ASN A 282 -1.88 -8.81 6.98
C ASN A 282 -0.75 -8.20 6.14
N GLU A 283 -1.07 -7.19 5.34
CA GLU A 283 -0.09 -6.48 4.50
C GLU A 283 0.22 -5.11 5.04
N ARG A 284 1.37 -4.56 4.61
CA ARG A 284 1.70 -3.15 4.86
C ARG A 284 1.76 -2.82 6.35
N VAL A 285 2.23 -3.77 7.15
CA VAL A 285 2.57 -3.52 8.55
C VAL A 285 3.83 -2.69 8.53
N VAL A 286 3.68 -1.39 8.74
CA VAL A 286 4.82 -0.49 8.94
C VAL A 286 5.63 -1.05 10.10
N GLY A 287 6.95 -1.02 10.03
CA GLY A 287 7.88 -1.72 10.91
C GLY A 287 9.17 -0.94 11.11
N GLU A 288 10.24 -1.64 11.48
CA GLU A 288 11.58 -1.03 11.47
C GLU A 288 12.01 -0.77 10.03
N TYR A 289 12.49 0.45 9.77
CA TYR A 289 13.04 0.81 8.48
C TYR A 289 14.44 0.21 8.29
N ILE A 290 14.58 -0.68 7.31
CA ILE A 290 15.87 -1.26 6.98
C ILE A 290 16.33 -0.68 5.64
N GLY A 291 17.06 0.44 5.69
CA GLY A 291 17.45 1.21 4.50
C GLY A 291 18.24 0.43 3.44
N THR A 292 19.03 -0.59 3.82
CA THR A 292 19.69 -1.50 2.86
C THR A 292 18.72 -2.40 2.10
N LEU A 293 17.51 -2.57 2.62
CA LEU A 293 16.44 -3.39 2.07
C LEU A 293 15.28 -2.55 1.54
N LEU A 294 15.46 -1.22 1.44
CA LEU A 294 14.59 -0.27 0.74
C LEU A 294 13.18 -0.11 1.31
N THR A 295 12.90 -0.53 2.55
CA THR A 295 11.54 -0.46 3.08
C THR A 295 11.48 -0.59 4.61
N ASP A 296 10.41 -0.06 5.18
CA ASP A 296 9.89 -0.33 6.53
C ASP A 296 8.60 -1.15 6.49
N ILE A 297 8.21 -1.67 5.34
CA ILE A 297 6.98 -2.43 5.20
C ILE A 297 7.26 -3.93 5.43
N TRP A 298 6.47 -4.49 6.34
CA TRP A 298 6.44 -5.91 6.66
C TRP A 298 5.06 -6.48 6.31
N HIS A 299 5.03 -7.78 6.08
CA HIS A 299 3.81 -8.55 5.95
C HIS A 299 3.75 -9.54 7.11
N GLU A 300 2.61 -9.58 7.78
CA GLU A 300 2.28 -10.69 8.65
C GLU A 300 1.92 -11.89 7.76
N VAL A 301 2.57 -13.02 8.01
CA VAL A 301 2.41 -14.23 7.22
C VAL A 301 2.24 -15.45 8.11
N SER A 302 1.48 -16.42 7.61
CA SER A 302 1.38 -17.77 8.15
C SER A 302 2.22 -18.73 7.29
N TYR A 303 3.08 -19.51 7.95
CA TYR A 303 3.91 -20.54 7.33
C TYR A 303 3.96 -21.78 8.23
N LYS A 304 3.45 -22.92 7.74
CA LYS A 304 3.41 -24.20 8.49
C LYS A 304 2.84 -24.03 9.90
N ASP A 305 1.67 -23.41 9.99
CA ASP A 305 0.93 -23.11 11.24
C ASP A 305 1.61 -22.12 12.19
N LYS A 306 2.71 -21.48 11.77
CA LYS A 306 3.39 -20.41 12.52
C LYS A 306 3.09 -19.06 11.89
N LYS A 307 2.72 -18.07 12.70
CA LYS A 307 2.52 -16.68 12.27
C LYS A 307 3.70 -15.82 12.68
N GLY A 308 4.12 -14.92 11.79
CA GLY A 308 5.15 -13.92 12.06
C GLY A 308 5.26 -12.90 10.94
N PHE A 309 6.32 -12.11 10.95
CA PHE A 309 6.55 -11.00 10.04
C PHE A 309 7.74 -11.26 9.14
N VAL A 310 7.57 -10.90 7.88
CA VAL A 310 8.62 -10.89 6.86
C VAL A 310 8.63 -9.55 6.15
N LEU A 311 9.82 -9.01 5.89
CA LEU A 311 9.98 -7.76 5.18
C LEU A 311 9.46 -7.88 3.74
N SER A 312 8.76 -6.85 3.24
CA SER A 312 8.18 -6.83 1.90
C SER A 312 9.19 -7.05 0.77
N SER A 313 10.44 -6.66 0.99
CA SER A 313 11.51 -6.85 -0.01
C SER A 313 11.86 -8.32 -0.25
N PHE A 314 11.51 -9.23 0.66
CA PHE A 314 11.80 -10.67 0.54
C PHE A 314 10.62 -11.51 0.08
N ILE A 315 9.46 -10.90 -0.16
CA ILE A 315 8.25 -11.61 -0.58
C ILE A 315 7.75 -11.00 -1.90
N GLU A 316 7.37 -11.87 -2.81
CA GLU A 316 6.58 -11.51 -3.97
C GLU A 316 5.14 -11.90 -3.69
N ILE A 317 4.26 -10.91 -3.67
CA ILE A 317 2.82 -11.15 -3.55
C ILE A 317 2.32 -11.66 -4.89
N GLU A 318 1.46 -12.67 -4.86
CA GLU A 318 0.83 -13.21 -6.07
C GLU A 318 0.16 -12.07 -6.87
N GLY A 319 0.55 -11.93 -8.15
CA GLY A 319 0.11 -10.83 -9.01
C GLY A 319 1.06 -9.63 -9.09
N GLN A 320 2.04 -9.55 -8.17
CA GLN A 320 3.02 -8.47 -8.04
C GLN A 320 4.46 -8.98 -8.19
N GLU A 321 4.65 -10.11 -8.85
CA GLU A 321 5.98 -10.70 -9.09
C GLU A 321 6.83 -9.76 -9.96
N ARG A 322 8.15 -9.74 -9.74
CA ARG A 322 9.10 -8.87 -10.46
C ARG A 322 8.93 -8.98 -11.98
N GLU A 323 8.67 -10.18 -12.49
CA GLU A 323 8.41 -10.42 -13.92
C GLU A 323 7.15 -9.69 -14.40
N LYS A 324 6.03 -9.79 -13.67
CA LYS A 324 4.78 -9.09 -14.01
C LYS A 324 4.93 -7.58 -13.93
N ILE A 325 5.66 -7.08 -12.93
CA ILE A 325 6.01 -5.66 -12.81
C ILE A 325 6.80 -5.19 -14.03
N ILE A 326 7.84 -5.94 -14.44
CA ILE A 326 8.65 -5.63 -15.62
C ILE A 326 7.80 -5.58 -16.89
N ASP A 327 6.91 -6.55 -17.07
CA ASP A 327 6.04 -6.60 -18.25
C ASP A 327 5.01 -5.47 -18.27
N LEU A 328 4.46 -5.11 -17.10
CA LEU A 328 3.59 -3.95 -16.95
C LEU A 328 4.32 -2.63 -17.25
N ILE A 329 5.58 -2.48 -16.83
CA ILE A 329 6.40 -1.31 -17.20
C ILE A 329 6.54 -1.23 -18.72
N LYS A 330 6.87 -2.33 -19.40
CA LYS A 330 7.01 -2.35 -20.87
C LYS A 330 5.69 -1.98 -21.56
N GLU A 331 4.57 -2.51 -21.08
CA GLU A 331 3.22 -2.16 -21.56
C GLU A 331 2.98 -0.65 -21.45
N LYS A 332 3.11 -0.09 -20.24
CA LYS A 332 2.84 1.33 -20.01
C LYS A 332 3.79 2.22 -20.81
N CYS A 333 5.06 1.85 -20.93
CA CYS A 333 6.01 2.58 -21.77
C CYS A 333 5.57 2.63 -23.23
N ARG A 334 5.11 1.50 -23.79
CA ARG A 334 4.60 1.47 -25.17
C ARG A 334 3.33 2.32 -25.32
N GLN A 335 2.39 2.25 -24.37
CA GLN A 335 1.16 3.06 -24.38
C GLN A 335 1.45 4.57 -24.43
N HIS A 336 2.50 5.01 -23.72
CA HIS A 336 2.89 6.42 -23.63
C HIS A 336 4.01 6.82 -24.60
N ASP A 337 4.41 5.93 -25.52
CA ASP A 337 5.52 6.13 -26.46
C ASP A 337 6.81 6.57 -25.74
N ILE A 338 7.22 5.77 -24.75
CA ILE A 338 8.44 5.91 -23.95
C ILE A 338 9.32 4.68 -24.19
N ASP A 339 10.64 4.86 -24.22
CA ASP A 339 11.57 3.72 -24.27
C ASP A 339 11.49 2.90 -22.98
N ALA A 340 11.00 1.66 -23.07
CA ALA A 340 10.90 0.78 -21.92
C ALA A 340 12.26 0.53 -21.23
N ASN A 341 13.37 0.55 -21.98
CA ASN A 341 14.68 0.26 -21.42
C ASN A 341 15.10 1.33 -20.39
N ILE A 342 14.76 2.60 -20.61
CA ILE A 342 15.12 3.65 -19.64
C ILE A 342 14.28 3.55 -18.38
N MET A 343 12.99 3.24 -18.52
CA MET A 343 12.10 3.09 -17.36
C MET A 343 12.45 1.84 -16.54
N LEU A 344 12.82 0.72 -17.19
CA LEU A 344 13.32 -0.45 -16.49
C LEU A 344 14.63 -0.16 -15.75
N ALA A 345 15.55 0.59 -16.37
CA ALA A 345 16.79 1.02 -15.70
C ALA A 345 16.54 1.90 -14.47
N ILE A 346 15.57 2.82 -14.55
CA ILE A 346 15.13 3.66 -13.43
C ILE A 346 14.50 2.80 -12.34
N ALA A 347 13.50 1.98 -12.64
CA ALA A 347 12.81 1.13 -11.66
C ALA A 347 13.78 0.18 -10.92
N GLY A 348 14.72 -0.41 -11.66
CA GLY A 348 15.78 -1.23 -11.08
C GLY A 348 16.65 -0.46 -10.10
N ARG A 349 17.02 0.79 -10.41
CA ARG A 349 17.83 1.64 -9.51
C ARG A 349 17.03 2.15 -8.31
N GLU A 350 15.77 2.50 -8.50
CA GLU A 350 14.93 3.16 -7.48
C GLU A 350 14.44 2.18 -6.41
N SER A 351 13.97 1.00 -6.82
CA SER A 351 13.25 0.10 -5.91
C SER A 351 13.62 -1.38 -6.05
N HIS A 352 14.49 -1.72 -7.01
CA HIS A 352 14.69 -3.12 -7.41
C HIS A 352 13.38 -3.82 -7.80
N TYR A 353 12.48 -3.04 -8.42
CA TYR A 353 11.11 -3.44 -8.80
C TYR A 353 10.21 -3.84 -7.62
N LYS A 354 10.49 -3.34 -6.40
CA LYS A 354 9.68 -3.66 -5.22
C LYS A 354 8.53 -2.65 -5.04
N PRO A 355 7.27 -3.11 -4.99
CA PRO A 355 6.11 -2.23 -4.90
C PRO A 355 5.99 -1.50 -3.57
N PHE A 356 6.56 -2.06 -2.50
CA PHE A 356 6.54 -1.49 -1.15
C PHE A 356 7.84 -0.77 -0.77
N ALA A 357 8.67 -0.40 -1.75
CA ALA A 357 9.89 0.34 -1.48
C ALA A 357 9.57 1.75 -0.95
N ARG A 358 10.32 2.20 0.06
CA ARG A 358 10.26 3.54 0.64
C ARG A 358 11.68 4.07 0.85
N SER A 359 11.93 5.33 0.52
CA SER A 359 13.17 6.01 0.88
C SER A 359 13.04 6.83 2.17
N ASP A 360 14.18 7.29 2.69
CA ASP A 360 14.28 8.23 3.81
C ASP A 360 13.59 9.57 3.49
N GLU A 361 13.52 9.95 2.22
CA GLU A 361 12.84 11.14 1.71
C GLU A 361 11.34 10.88 1.44
N TYR A 362 10.78 9.78 1.96
CA TYR A 362 9.38 9.36 1.81
C TYR A 362 8.92 9.19 0.35
N ARG A 363 9.86 8.94 -0.57
CA ARG A 363 9.54 8.48 -1.91
C ARG A 363 9.06 7.04 -1.85
N ARG A 364 8.04 6.69 -2.63
CA ARG A 364 7.31 5.42 -2.46
C ARG A 364 7.10 4.67 -3.78
N GLY A 365 7.08 3.35 -3.66
CA GLY A 365 6.78 2.41 -4.75
C GLY A 365 7.91 2.21 -5.75
N ILE A 366 7.55 1.58 -6.88
CA ILE A 366 8.50 1.07 -7.88
C ILE A 366 9.39 2.17 -8.45
N PHE A 367 8.80 3.33 -8.75
CA PHE A 367 9.47 4.48 -9.32
C PHE A 367 9.89 5.52 -8.27
N GLN A 368 9.74 5.22 -6.98
CA GLN A 368 10.08 6.14 -5.88
C GLN A 368 9.55 7.56 -6.16
N LEU A 369 8.26 7.66 -6.44
CA LEU A 369 7.63 8.94 -6.75
C LEU A 369 7.46 9.74 -5.44
N GLY A 370 7.96 10.98 -5.43
CA GLY A 370 7.75 11.93 -4.35
C GLY A 370 6.39 12.63 -4.44
N ALA A 371 6.01 13.36 -3.40
CA ALA A 371 4.69 14.00 -3.28
C ALA A 371 4.29 14.86 -4.50
N GLY A 372 5.22 15.68 -5.02
CA GLY A 372 4.95 16.50 -6.21
C GLY A 372 4.65 15.67 -7.46
N ALA A 373 5.44 14.62 -7.72
CA ALA A 373 5.23 13.75 -8.87
C ALA A 373 3.93 12.94 -8.76
N VAL A 374 3.58 12.48 -7.56
CA VAL A 374 2.31 11.78 -7.27
C VAL A 374 1.11 12.68 -7.58
N ILE A 375 1.18 13.97 -7.26
CA ILE A 375 0.13 14.96 -7.57
C ILE A 375 0.05 15.20 -9.09
N ASP A 376 1.20 15.46 -9.74
CA ASP A 376 1.28 15.75 -11.18
C ASP A 376 0.66 14.64 -12.05
N VAL A 377 0.60 13.40 -11.54
CA VAL A 377 0.07 12.24 -12.23
C VAL A 377 -1.08 11.55 -11.50
N GLU A 378 -1.68 12.22 -10.52
CA GLU A 378 -2.94 11.81 -9.87
C GLU A 378 -2.90 10.40 -9.25
N ILE A 379 -1.78 10.03 -8.61
CA ILE A 379 -1.68 8.76 -7.88
C ILE A 379 -2.31 8.92 -6.49
N THR A 380 -3.18 7.99 -6.12
CA THR A 380 -3.84 7.96 -4.79
C THR A 380 -3.10 7.08 -3.79
N ASP A 381 -2.55 5.97 -4.25
CA ASP A 381 -1.73 5.06 -3.45
C ASP A 381 -0.40 4.80 -4.19
N PRO A 382 0.74 5.33 -3.71
CA PRO A 382 2.02 5.13 -4.36
C PRO A 382 2.58 3.71 -4.18
N TYR A 383 2.02 2.88 -3.29
CA TYR A 383 2.35 1.46 -3.18
C TYR A 383 1.47 0.57 -4.07
N ASP A 384 0.39 1.10 -4.65
CA ASP A 384 -0.34 0.43 -5.73
C ASP A 384 0.58 0.41 -6.95
N PHE A 385 1.10 -0.78 -7.27
CA PHE A 385 2.11 -0.95 -8.29
C PHE A 385 1.63 -0.53 -9.69
N PHE A 386 0.33 -0.69 -10.00
CA PHE A 386 -0.23 -0.22 -11.26
C PHE A 386 -0.23 1.30 -11.35
N GLN A 387 -0.75 1.97 -10.31
CA GLN A 387 -0.78 3.44 -10.24
C GLN A 387 0.64 4.02 -10.30
N ASN A 388 1.56 3.43 -9.53
CA ASN A 388 2.95 3.87 -9.48
C ASN A 388 3.64 3.69 -10.84
N ILE A 389 3.46 2.55 -11.52
CA ILE A 389 4.06 2.31 -12.83
C ILE A 389 3.49 3.26 -13.89
N ASP A 390 2.17 3.34 -14.01
CA ASP A 390 1.51 4.19 -15.00
C ASP A 390 1.86 5.67 -14.78
N GLY A 391 1.75 6.15 -13.53
CA GLY A 391 2.09 7.51 -13.17
C GLY A 391 3.57 7.83 -13.34
N GLY A 392 4.47 6.89 -13.03
CA GLY A 392 5.91 7.05 -13.27
C GLY A 392 6.24 7.22 -14.76
N VAL A 393 5.60 6.43 -15.63
CA VAL A 393 5.76 6.57 -17.09
C VAL A 393 5.18 7.90 -17.58
N ARG A 394 3.99 8.31 -17.11
CA ARG A 394 3.40 9.61 -17.44
C ARG A 394 4.27 10.77 -16.97
N TYR A 395 4.85 10.68 -15.77
CA TYR A 395 5.75 11.68 -15.23
C TYR A 395 7.03 11.78 -16.05
N TYR A 396 7.61 10.66 -16.45
CA TYR A 396 8.75 10.65 -17.37
C TYR A 396 8.40 11.30 -18.72
N LYS A 397 7.19 11.07 -19.26
CA LYS A 397 6.72 11.75 -20.49
C LYS A 397 6.63 13.27 -20.32
N ILE A 398 6.19 13.75 -19.16
CA ILE A 398 6.18 15.18 -18.82
C ILE A 398 7.62 15.72 -18.87
N ILE A 399 8.57 15.02 -18.25
CA ILE A 399 10.00 15.38 -18.29
C ILE A 399 10.53 15.37 -19.73
N GLU A 400 10.25 14.35 -20.53
CA GLU A 400 10.73 14.25 -21.91
C GLU A 400 10.34 15.45 -22.75
N LYS A 401 9.09 15.92 -22.62
CA LYS A 401 8.56 17.10 -23.33
C LYS A 401 9.31 18.38 -22.93
N GLN A 402 9.56 18.56 -21.64
CA GLN A 402 10.17 19.78 -21.09
C GLN A 402 11.65 19.95 -21.46
N PHE A 403 12.36 18.86 -21.73
CA PHE A 403 13.81 18.89 -22.01
C PHE A 403 14.14 18.62 -23.48
N THR A 404 13.17 18.74 -24.39
CA THR A 404 13.39 18.67 -25.84
C THR A 404 14.39 19.74 -26.34
N GLY A 405 15.18 19.41 -27.36
CA GLY A 405 16.11 20.36 -28.00
C GLY A 405 17.43 20.63 -27.27
N ARG A 406 17.70 19.99 -26.13
CA ARG A 406 18.98 20.09 -25.40
C ARG A 406 20.00 19.02 -25.87
N GLY A 407 21.29 19.37 -25.87
CA GLY A 407 22.38 18.39 -26.03
C GLY A 407 22.46 17.45 -24.82
N ASN A 408 22.84 16.19 -25.04
CA ASN A 408 22.87 15.12 -24.03
C ASN A 408 21.52 14.89 -23.31
N ILE A 409 20.44 14.82 -24.09
CA ILE A 409 19.05 14.87 -23.61
C ILE A 409 18.68 13.78 -22.58
N LEU A 410 19.28 12.60 -22.67
CA LEU A 410 19.02 11.50 -21.74
C LEU A 410 19.47 11.86 -20.31
N GLU A 411 20.67 12.42 -20.16
CA GLU A 411 21.19 12.83 -18.85
C GLU A 411 20.34 13.95 -18.23
N TRP A 412 19.88 14.91 -19.04
CA TRP A 412 18.97 15.95 -18.58
C TRP A 412 17.66 15.37 -18.03
N ARG A 413 17.09 14.38 -18.71
CA ARG A 413 15.86 13.71 -18.27
C ARG A 413 16.08 12.92 -16.98
N LEU A 414 17.20 12.22 -16.86
CA LEU A 414 17.55 11.48 -15.63
C LEU A 414 17.84 12.41 -14.45
N LEU A 415 18.51 13.54 -14.69
CA LEU A 415 18.73 14.54 -13.65
C LEU A 415 17.41 15.21 -13.24
N ALA A 416 16.53 15.51 -14.20
CA ALA A 416 15.19 16.02 -13.92
C ALA A 416 14.29 15.01 -13.19
N TRP A 417 14.47 13.71 -13.43
CA TRP A 417 13.81 12.66 -12.66
C TRP A 417 14.29 12.68 -11.20
N HIS A 418 15.60 12.72 -10.98
CA HIS A 418 16.20 12.68 -9.65
C HIS A 418 15.97 13.96 -8.82
N ASP A 419 16.32 15.13 -9.37
CA ASP A 419 16.29 16.45 -8.69
C ASP A 419 14.95 17.20 -8.88
N GLY A 420 14.09 16.70 -9.75
CA GLY A 420 12.86 17.38 -10.17
C GLY A 420 13.05 18.32 -11.38
N PRO A 421 12.03 18.44 -12.25
CA PRO A 421 12.13 19.22 -13.49
C PRO A 421 12.32 20.72 -13.26
N ALA A 422 11.67 21.29 -12.24
CA ALA A 422 11.74 22.72 -11.93
C ALA A 422 13.15 23.17 -11.52
N VAL A 423 13.85 22.33 -10.75
CA VAL A 423 15.24 22.58 -10.33
C VAL A 423 16.18 22.43 -11.51
N THR A 424 16.05 21.33 -12.26
CA THR A 424 16.93 21.01 -13.39
C THR A 424 16.81 22.02 -14.53
N ARG A 425 15.62 22.59 -14.77
CA ARG A 425 15.41 23.60 -15.83
C ARG A 425 16.26 24.87 -15.63
N LYS A 426 16.55 25.25 -14.38
CA LYS A 426 17.36 26.43 -14.03
C LYS A 426 18.84 26.26 -14.37
N LYS A 427 19.32 25.02 -14.56
CA LYS A 427 20.71 24.72 -14.91
C LYS A 427 20.96 24.99 -16.41
N LYS A 428 22.11 25.62 -16.71
CA LYS A 428 22.56 25.91 -18.09
C LYS A 428 23.30 24.73 -18.73
N THR A 429 24.10 24.01 -17.93
CA THR A 429 24.90 22.84 -18.33
C THR A 429 24.81 21.77 -17.24
N ILE A 430 25.12 20.52 -17.59
CA ILE A 430 25.35 19.45 -16.60
C ILE A 430 26.86 19.42 -16.34
N ASN A 431 27.28 19.89 -15.17
CA ASN A 431 28.64 19.69 -14.68
C ASN A 431 28.62 18.58 -13.62
N TYR A 432 29.17 17.41 -13.95
CA TYR A 432 29.16 16.25 -13.04
C TYR A 432 29.88 16.53 -11.72
N ASP A 433 30.89 17.41 -11.69
CA ASP A 433 31.63 17.73 -10.47
C ASP A 433 30.79 18.54 -9.47
N GLU A 434 29.81 19.30 -9.97
CA GLU A 434 28.87 20.11 -9.19
C GLU A 434 27.59 19.34 -8.78
N LEU A 435 27.41 18.11 -9.28
CA LEU A 435 26.28 17.27 -8.88
C LEU A 435 26.51 16.65 -7.50
N SER A 436 25.43 16.49 -6.75
CA SER A 436 25.49 15.76 -5.47
C SER A 436 25.99 14.33 -5.68
N PRO A 437 26.66 13.71 -4.68
CA PRO A 437 27.07 12.31 -4.77
C PRO A 437 25.91 11.36 -5.11
N ARG A 438 24.71 11.63 -4.57
CA ARG A 438 23.48 10.87 -4.87
C ARG A 438 23.08 10.99 -6.34
N ALA A 439 23.03 12.21 -6.88
CA ALA A 439 22.67 12.45 -8.28
C ALA A 439 23.68 11.81 -9.24
N ARG A 440 24.99 11.96 -8.98
CA ARG A 440 26.03 11.27 -9.76
C ARG A 440 25.87 9.76 -9.74
N GLY A 441 25.64 9.18 -8.56
CA GLY A 441 25.42 7.75 -8.38
C GLY A 441 24.17 7.27 -9.13
N PHE A 442 23.07 8.02 -9.07
CA PHE A 442 21.86 7.73 -9.81
C PHE A 442 22.11 7.71 -11.33
N LEU A 443 22.65 8.79 -11.90
CA LEU A 443 22.93 8.88 -13.34
C LEU A 443 23.83 7.74 -13.81
N LYS A 444 24.93 7.49 -13.08
CA LYS A 444 25.88 6.42 -13.42
C LYS A 444 25.19 5.05 -13.47
N ASN A 445 24.49 4.66 -12.39
CA ASN A 445 23.85 3.35 -12.31
C ASN A 445 22.76 3.18 -13.37
N VAL A 446 21.90 4.19 -13.58
CA VAL A 446 20.82 4.11 -14.58
C VAL A 446 21.39 4.01 -15.99
N LEU A 447 22.41 4.81 -16.34
CA LEU A 447 23.04 4.75 -17.66
C LEU A 447 23.78 3.43 -17.90
N GLU A 448 24.42 2.86 -16.87
CA GLU A 448 25.05 1.54 -16.95
C GLU A 448 23.99 0.43 -17.16
N ASN A 449 22.91 0.43 -16.36
CA ASN A 449 21.81 -0.53 -16.50
C ASN A 449 21.13 -0.41 -17.87
N TYR A 450 20.87 0.82 -18.33
CA TYR A 450 20.29 1.11 -19.64
C TYR A 450 21.14 0.55 -20.79
N LYS A 451 22.47 0.62 -20.69
CA LYS A 451 23.40 0.03 -21.69
C LYS A 451 23.41 -1.50 -21.66
N ARG A 452 23.39 -2.10 -20.47
CA ARG A 452 23.47 -3.57 -20.29
C ARG A 452 22.19 -4.28 -20.76
N LYS A 453 21.03 -3.66 -20.56
CA LYS A 453 19.70 -4.25 -20.83
C LYS A 453 19.42 -5.56 -20.07
N ASP A 454 20.09 -5.73 -18.93
CA ASP A 454 19.85 -6.84 -18.01
C ASP A 454 18.93 -6.34 -16.88
N TRP A 455 17.64 -6.63 -17.03
CA TRP A 455 16.59 -6.11 -16.14
C TRP A 455 16.38 -6.97 -14.91
N PHE A 456 16.89 -8.19 -14.89
CA PHE A 456 16.73 -9.13 -13.78
C PHE A 456 17.94 -9.10 -12.83
N HIS A 457 19.12 -8.70 -13.32
CA HIS A 457 20.34 -8.60 -12.54
C HIS A 457 20.82 -7.15 -12.44
N ILE A 458 20.31 -6.43 -11.43
CA ILE A 458 20.71 -5.05 -11.12
C ILE A 458 22.12 -5.10 -10.52
N SER A 459 23.13 -5.08 -11.39
CA SER A 459 24.57 -5.11 -11.09
C SER A 459 25.09 -6.34 -10.32
N SER A 460 25.58 -7.34 -11.04
CA SER A 460 26.82 -7.99 -10.64
C SER A 460 27.97 -7.01 -10.88
N LEU A 461 28.37 -6.29 -9.83
CA LEU A 461 29.79 -5.96 -9.72
C LEU A 461 30.54 -7.32 -9.67
N PRO A 462 31.70 -7.46 -10.34
CA PRO A 462 32.50 -8.66 -10.17
C PRO A 462 32.74 -8.84 -8.67
N LEU A 463 32.71 -10.10 -8.22
CA LEU A 463 32.90 -10.60 -6.86
C LEU A 463 34.13 -10.02 -6.10
N SER A 464 34.92 -9.14 -6.70
CA SER A 464 36.13 -8.53 -6.15
C SER A 464 35.90 -7.31 -5.25
N ILE A 465 34.71 -6.69 -5.22
CA ILE A 465 34.35 -5.68 -4.19
C ILE A 465 33.61 -6.32 -3.00
N LEU A 466 33.37 -7.63 -3.05
CA LEU A 466 32.82 -8.37 -1.90
C LEU A 466 33.81 -8.43 -0.73
N ILE A 467 35.11 -8.15 -0.89
CA ILE A 467 36.11 -8.27 0.19
C ILE A 467 35.98 -7.18 1.26
N VAL A 468 35.42 -6.01 0.97
CA VAL A 468 35.15 -4.98 2.01
C VAL A 468 33.78 -5.19 2.67
N ILE A 469 32.87 -5.90 1.99
CA ILE A 469 31.55 -6.31 2.50
C ILE A 469 31.62 -7.66 3.24
N PHE A 470 32.66 -8.48 2.99
CA PHE A 470 32.86 -9.82 3.56
C PHE A 470 33.14 -9.81 5.07
N GLY A 471 33.56 -8.67 5.62
CA GLY A 471 33.71 -8.50 7.07
C GLY A 471 32.39 -8.32 7.82
N PHE A 472 31.28 -8.04 7.12
CA PHE A 472 29.97 -7.77 7.74
C PHE A 472 28.93 -8.88 7.57
N LEU A 473 29.14 -9.83 6.65
CA LEU A 473 28.15 -10.87 6.35
C LEU A 473 28.44 -12.24 6.97
N THR A 474 29.66 -12.49 7.44
CA THR A 474 30.01 -13.70 8.21
C THR A 474 29.71 -13.57 9.71
N ALA A 475 29.28 -12.39 10.18
CA ALA A 475 28.94 -12.14 11.59
C ALA A 475 27.46 -12.41 11.94
N TYR A 476 26.67 -13.03 11.05
CA TYR A 476 25.24 -13.30 11.31
C TYR A 476 24.97 -14.63 12.04
N SER A 477 25.98 -15.25 12.63
CA SER A 477 25.82 -16.28 13.65
C SER A 477 26.88 -16.14 14.75
N PHE A 478 26.62 -15.32 15.79
CA PHE A 478 26.93 -15.51 17.22
C PHE A 478 26.56 -14.25 18.05
N GLN A 479 25.81 -14.42 19.14
CA GLN A 479 25.53 -13.44 20.22
C GLN A 479 26.76 -13.23 21.14
N PRO A 480 26.79 -12.35 22.18
CA PRO A 480 25.90 -11.22 22.56
C PRO A 480 26.67 -9.88 22.73
N ASP A 481 25.92 -8.85 23.15
CA ASP A 481 26.33 -7.57 23.75
C ASP A 481 26.46 -6.31 22.89
N GLN A 482 25.56 -5.38 23.23
CA GLN A 482 25.57 -3.91 23.10
C GLN A 482 25.68 -3.27 21.71
N LYS A 483 24.89 -2.26 21.35
CA LYS A 483 23.66 -1.63 21.87
C LYS A 483 23.25 -0.72 20.71
N TYR A 484 22.08 -0.97 20.14
CA TYR A 484 21.66 -0.30 18.91
C TYR A 484 20.95 1.02 19.21
N ALA A 485 21.26 1.99 18.35
CA ALA A 485 20.55 3.23 18.18
C ALA A 485 19.17 2.99 17.57
N ASP A 486 18.32 3.99 17.75
CA ASP A 486 16.93 3.86 18.11
C ASP A 486 16.09 4.62 17.06
N VAL A 487 15.20 3.95 16.31
CA VAL A 487 14.19 4.64 15.46
C VAL A 487 12.80 4.46 16.06
N GLY A 488 12.40 5.45 16.87
CA GLY A 488 11.01 5.84 16.98
C GLY A 488 10.64 6.77 15.83
N TYR A 489 9.37 7.15 15.73
CA TYR A 489 8.99 8.36 14.99
C TYR A 489 9.49 9.58 15.77
N SER A 490 10.78 9.88 15.65
CA SER A 490 11.29 11.22 15.83
C SER A 490 11.01 11.96 14.52
N LEU A 491 10.02 12.85 14.54
CA LEU A 491 10.16 14.05 13.71
C LEU A 491 11.35 14.78 14.29
N GLY A 492 12.45 14.76 13.54
CA GLY A 492 13.69 15.42 13.93
C GLY A 492 13.39 16.84 14.39
N GLN A 493 14.14 17.25 15.39
CA GLN A 493 14.34 18.64 15.79
C GLN A 493 14.04 19.63 14.65
N ILE A 494 12.88 20.26 14.68
CA ILE A 494 12.72 21.57 14.05
C ILE A 494 13.20 22.56 15.12
N VAL A 495 14.51 22.77 15.16
CA VAL A 495 15.05 23.99 15.76
C VAL A 495 14.55 25.14 14.89
N SER A 496 13.55 25.82 15.44
CA SER A 496 13.29 27.26 15.35
C SER A 496 14.05 28.02 14.25
N SER A 497 13.33 28.35 13.18
CA SER A 497 13.11 29.75 12.80
C SER A 497 12.18 29.80 11.58
N ILE A 498 10.89 30.01 11.79
CA ILE A 498 10.08 30.69 10.79
C ILE A 498 10.13 32.18 11.17
N PRO A 499 10.60 33.07 10.29
CA PRO A 499 10.66 34.49 10.60
C PRO A 499 9.24 35.05 10.73
N GLU A 500 9.05 35.90 11.74
CA GLU A 500 7.97 36.89 11.77
C GLU A 500 7.89 37.57 10.40
N SER A 501 6.73 37.49 9.74
CA SER A 501 6.32 38.58 8.87
C SER A 501 4.81 38.60 8.71
N GLU A 502 4.26 39.74 9.08
CA GLU A 502 2.90 40.20 8.90
C GLU A 502 2.46 40.14 7.41
N ASN A 503 1.15 39.98 7.20
CA ASN A 503 0.41 39.93 5.93
C ASN A 503 0.60 38.70 5.04
N LYS A 504 -0.42 37.81 4.98
CA LYS A 504 -0.58 36.88 3.85
C LYS A 504 -2.05 36.69 3.45
N ASP A 505 -2.31 37.16 2.23
CA ASP A 505 -3.49 37.00 1.38
C ASP A 505 -3.83 35.52 1.14
N ALA A 506 -5.12 35.15 1.15
CA ALA A 506 -5.62 33.77 1.00
C ALA A 506 -5.24 33.08 -0.32
N SER A 507 -4.70 33.82 -1.29
CA SER A 507 -4.13 33.27 -2.52
C SER A 507 -2.75 32.59 -2.33
N LEU A 508 -2.14 32.67 -1.15
CA LEU A 508 -0.81 32.09 -0.84
C LEU A 508 -0.84 30.66 -0.24
N TYR A 509 -2.00 30.03 -0.07
CA TYR A 509 -2.12 28.62 0.33
C TYR A 509 -1.68 27.62 -0.76
N SER A 510 -0.96 28.08 -1.80
CA SER A 510 -0.44 27.26 -2.88
C SER A 510 1.02 26.81 -2.65
N GLU A 511 1.21 25.49 -2.69
CA GLU A 511 2.39 24.76 -3.18
C GLU A 511 3.69 24.70 -2.34
N LYS A 512 3.79 25.25 -1.11
CA LYS A 512 5.07 25.17 -0.35
C LYS A 512 5.04 24.71 1.12
N THR A 513 3.89 24.36 1.70
CA THR A 513 3.81 23.69 3.01
C THR A 513 3.61 22.17 2.84
N PRO A 514 4.47 21.31 3.44
CA PRO A 514 4.53 19.89 3.08
C PRO A 514 3.90 18.92 4.11
N SER A 515 2.76 19.23 4.73
CA SER A 515 2.15 18.31 5.70
C SER A 515 0.65 18.53 5.84
N PHE A 516 -0.15 17.82 5.03
CA PHE A 516 -1.58 17.65 5.26
C PHE A 516 -1.82 16.39 6.11
N PRO A 517 -2.82 16.35 7.00
CA PRO A 517 -3.85 17.38 7.31
C PRO A 517 -3.28 18.69 7.86
N GLU A 518 -4.08 19.77 7.88
CA GLU A 518 -3.74 21.05 8.55
C GLU A 518 -4.92 21.58 9.39
N VAL A 519 -4.62 22.08 10.59
CA VAL A 519 -5.55 22.85 11.43
C VAL A 519 -4.89 24.17 11.78
N PHE A 520 -5.48 25.30 11.41
CA PHE A 520 -4.89 26.61 11.68
C PHE A 520 -5.92 27.70 11.95
N LEU A 521 -5.44 28.80 12.52
CA LEU A 521 -6.23 29.98 12.83
C LEU A 521 -6.21 30.98 11.66
N ASP A 522 -7.36 31.19 11.03
CA ASP A 522 -7.62 32.31 10.14
C ASP A 522 -7.90 33.56 10.99
N ARG A 523 -6.88 34.39 11.20
CA ARG A 523 -6.94 35.59 12.04
C ARG A 523 -7.79 36.71 11.44
N GLU A 524 -8.02 36.72 10.12
CA GLU A 524 -8.83 37.76 9.48
C GLU A 524 -10.32 37.51 9.74
N ASN A 525 -10.75 36.26 9.60
CA ASN A 525 -12.14 35.86 9.80
C ASN A 525 -12.44 35.41 11.24
N ASN A 526 -11.41 35.28 12.09
CA ASN A 526 -11.51 34.77 13.45
C ASN A 526 -12.12 33.36 13.51
N GLU A 527 -11.63 32.50 12.63
CA GLU A 527 -12.07 31.12 12.44
C GLU A 527 -10.90 30.14 12.55
N VAL A 528 -11.18 28.92 13.01
CA VAL A 528 -10.26 27.79 12.84
C VAL A 528 -10.66 27.04 11.57
N VAL A 529 -9.69 26.83 10.68
CA VAL A 529 -9.88 26.19 9.38
C VAL A 529 -9.28 24.79 9.42
N PHE A 530 -10.02 23.82 8.88
CA PHE A 530 -9.63 22.43 8.80
C PHE A 530 -9.42 22.02 7.34
N ILE A 531 -8.20 21.62 7.01
CA ILE A 531 -7.85 21.08 5.70
C ILE A 531 -7.48 19.61 5.88
N ASN A 532 -8.19 18.72 5.18
CA ASN A 532 -7.93 17.28 5.27
C ASN A 532 -6.69 16.85 4.48
N SER A 533 -6.34 15.56 4.59
CA SER A 533 -5.25 14.90 3.89
C SER A 533 -5.30 15.07 2.36
N ASP A 534 -6.50 15.30 1.82
CA ASP A 534 -6.75 15.48 0.38
C ASP A 534 -6.61 16.94 -0.05
N LYS A 535 -6.15 17.83 0.84
CA LYS A 535 -6.00 19.27 0.63
C LYS A 535 -7.31 20.00 0.37
N THR A 536 -8.43 19.41 0.79
CA THR A 536 -9.73 20.05 0.73
C THR A 536 -10.02 20.69 2.07
N GLU A 537 -10.44 21.96 2.04
CA GLU A 537 -11.06 22.57 3.21
C GLU A 537 -12.35 21.81 3.50
N VAL A 538 -12.46 21.26 4.70
CA VAL A 538 -13.58 20.40 5.10
C VAL A 538 -14.38 20.95 6.27
N GLY A 539 -13.96 22.07 6.83
CA GLY A 539 -14.73 22.76 7.86
C GLY A 539 -14.09 24.05 8.35
N ARG A 540 -14.94 24.90 8.92
CA ARG A 540 -14.59 26.15 9.63
C ARG A 540 -15.39 26.21 10.92
N ILE A 541 -14.77 26.68 11.99
CA ILE A 541 -15.47 26.99 13.24
C ILE A 541 -15.05 28.38 13.72
N GLU A 542 -15.98 29.15 14.26
CA GLU A 542 -15.62 30.42 14.89
C GLU A 542 -14.76 30.19 16.13
N VAL A 543 -13.70 30.99 16.31
CA VAL A 543 -12.76 30.86 17.45
C VAL A 543 -13.46 30.93 18.80
N LYS A 544 -14.55 31.72 18.90
CA LYS A 544 -15.37 31.83 20.12
C LYS A 544 -15.96 30.48 20.56
N LEU A 545 -16.13 29.52 19.65
CA LEU A 545 -16.66 28.18 19.94
C LEU A 545 -15.66 27.30 20.71
N LEU A 546 -14.37 27.65 20.69
CA LEU A 546 -13.38 26.99 21.54
C LEU A 546 -13.58 27.33 23.03
N ASN A 547 -14.27 28.45 23.33
CA ASN A 547 -14.59 28.93 24.70
C ASN A 547 -13.38 28.88 25.68
N LEU A 548 -12.18 29.23 25.20
CA LEU A 548 -10.95 29.05 25.98
C LEU A 548 -10.91 29.89 27.25
N ASP A 549 -11.55 31.06 27.27
CA ASP A 549 -11.65 31.91 28.48
C ASP A 549 -12.45 31.23 29.61
N GLY A 550 -13.43 30.38 29.26
CA GLY A 550 -14.16 29.56 30.24
C GLY A 550 -13.45 28.27 30.62
N VAL A 551 -12.37 27.92 29.90
CA VAL A 551 -11.55 26.74 30.14
C VAL A 551 -10.39 27.06 31.09
N PHE A 552 -9.84 28.28 31.01
CA PHE A 552 -8.65 28.68 31.75
C PHE A 552 -8.98 29.80 32.75
N GLU A 553 -9.04 29.49 34.05
CA GLU A 553 -9.15 30.52 35.10
C GLU A 553 -7.86 31.35 35.15
N THR A 554 -7.94 32.65 34.91
CA THR A 554 -6.78 33.55 35.03
C THR A 554 -6.42 33.69 36.53
N PRO A 555 -5.23 33.26 36.97
CA PRO A 555 -4.85 33.44 38.38
C PRO A 555 -4.74 34.93 38.71
N PRO A 556 -5.22 35.39 39.88
CA PRO A 556 -5.29 36.82 40.21
C PRO A 556 -3.93 37.54 40.29
N ASP A 557 -2.81 36.81 40.35
CA ASP A 557 -1.46 37.36 40.52
C ASP A 557 -0.61 37.39 39.24
N PHE A 558 -1.17 37.02 38.08
CA PHE A 558 -0.45 37.11 36.80
C PHE A 558 -0.42 38.55 36.29
N ILE A 559 0.74 39.19 36.38
CA ILE A 559 1.00 40.52 35.81
C ILE A 559 0.90 40.39 34.28
N GLU A 560 -0.06 41.12 33.68
CA GLU A 560 -0.19 41.29 32.23
C GLU A 560 1.15 41.69 31.62
N ILE A 561 1.86 40.72 31.04
CA ILE A 561 2.87 41.01 30.04
C ILE A 561 2.06 41.51 28.84
N THR A 562 2.10 42.82 28.60
CA THR A 562 1.36 43.50 27.54
C THR A 562 1.69 42.91 26.17
N GLY A 563 0.89 41.95 25.74
CA GLY A 563 0.86 41.34 24.41
C GLY A 563 -0.53 40.75 24.23
N ARG A 564 -1.22 41.09 23.14
CA ARG A 564 -2.64 40.75 22.87
C ARG A 564 -2.98 39.32 23.32
N ASN A 565 -4.12 39.13 24.00
CA ASN A 565 -4.76 37.81 24.16
C ASN A 565 -4.99 37.22 22.77
N SER A 566 -4.08 36.35 22.32
CA SER A 566 -4.14 35.73 21.01
C SER A 566 -4.31 34.24 21.20
N THR A 567 -5.42 33.71 20.69
CA THR A 567 -5.60 32.26 20.52
C THR A 567 -4.54 31.73 19.58
N PHE A 568 -4.03 30.53 19.88
CA PHE A 568 -3.15 29.80 18.99
C PHE A 568 -3.55 28.32 18.94
N ILE A 569 -3.23 27.70 17.81
CA ILE A 569 -3.41 26.27 17.54
C ILE A 569 -2.02 25.65 17.48
N GLU A 570 -1.80 24.57 18.22
CA GLU A 570 -0.52 23.84 18.13
C GLU A 570 -0.41 23.09 16.80
N PRO A 571 0.79 22.97 16.21
CA PRO A 571 1.00 22.24 14.98
C PRO A 571 0.85 20.72 15.16
N GLN A 572 0.75 20.22 16.39
CA GLN A 572 0.46 18.81 16.66
C GLN A 572 -1.05 18.56 16.57
N TYR A 573 -1.48 17.96 15.47
CA TYR A 573 -2.86 17.53 15.27
C TYR A 573 -2.90 16.21 14.49
N LEU A 574 -4.05 15.54 14.49
CA LEU A 574 -4.24 14.23 13.87
C LEU A 574 -5.59 14.20 13.13
N GLU A 575 -5.60 13.77 11.86
CA GLU A 575 -6.84 13.44 11.15
C GLU A 575 -7.06 11.93 11.17
N TYR A 576 -8.01 11.47 11.99
CA TYR A 576 -8.42 10.07 12.04
C TYR A 576 -9.78 9.85 12.74
N PRO A 577 -10.75 9.13 12.14
CA PRO A 577 -10.81 8.75 10.73
C PRO A 577 -10.86 9.99 9.83
N LYS A 578 -10.89 9.79 8.51
CA LYS A 578 -10.96 10.90 7.54
C LYS A 578 -12.00 11.95 7.95
N ASN A 579 -11.62 13.22 7.85
CA ASN A 579 -12.41 14.40 8.24
C ASN A 579 -12.74 14.50 9.75
N VAL A 580 -12.08 13.73 10.60
CA VAL A 580 -12.16 13.85 12.07
C VAL A 580 -10.81 14.30 12.59
N PHE A 581 -10.75 15.50 13.14
CA PHE A 581 -9.51 16.15 13.56
C PHE A 581 -9.40 16.16 15.08
N TYR A 582 -8.23 15.83 15.58
CA TYR A 582 -7.82 16.04 16.96
C TYR A 582 -6.76 17.14 16.99
N PHE A 583 -6.97 18.20 17.77
CA PHE A 583 -6.10 19.38 17.77
C PHE A 583 -6.10 20.07 19.14
N PHE A 584 -5.09 20.91 19.37
CA PHE A 584 -4.96 21.66 20.63
C PHE A 584 -5.08 23.15 20.39
N ALA A 585 -5.68 23.85 21.35
CA ALA A 585 -5.78 25.30 21.35
C ALA A 585 -5.53 25.89 22.74
N ALA A 586 -4.95 27.09 22.78
CA ALA A 586 -4.70 27.83 24.00
C ALA A 586 -4.74 29.35 23.73
N THR A 587 -4.75 30.15 24.81
CA THR A 587 -4.64 31.62 24.73
C THR A 587 -3.24 32.04 25.16
N SER A 588 -2.69 33.11 24.57
CA SER A 588 -1.36 33.62 24.96
C SER A 588 -1.24 33.92 26.47
N ALA A 589 -2.34 34.20 27.15
CA ALA A 589 -2.39 34.41 28.59
C ALA A 589 -2.02 33.16 29.41
N THR A 590 -2.25 31.95 28.89
CA THR A 590 -1.87 30.71 29.59
C THR A 590 -0.41 30.35 29.37
N CYS A 591 0.26 30.89 28.35
CA CYS A 591 1.63 30.48 28.04
C CYS A 591 2.68 31.46 28.58
N GLY A 592 3.00 31.29 29.86
CA GLY A 592 4.22 31.81 30.49
C GLY A 592 5.30 30.72 30.61
N ALA A 593 6.55 31.12 30.90
CA ALA A 593 7.73 30.24 30.90
C ALA A 593 7.66 29.00 31.81
N ASN A 594 6.61 28.87 32.64
CA ASN A 594 6.42 27.78 33.60
C ASN A 594 5.00 27.15 33.60
N ASN A 595 4.01 27.57 32.78
CA ASN A 595 2.59 27.20 32.98
C ASN A 595 1.71 27.07 31.70
N CYS A 596 2.26 26.79 30.52
CA CYS A 596 1.42 26.65 29.30
C CYS A 596 0.40 25.52 29.45
N THR A 597 -0.89 25.84 29.36
CA THR A 597 -2.00 24.87 29.43
C THR A 597 -2.76 24.86 28.10
N PHE A 598 -3.08 23.65 27.61
CA PHE A 598 -3.75 23.42 26.33
C PHE A 598 -5.09 22.72 26.51
N ALA A 599 -6.06 23.16 25.71
CA ALA A 599 -7.34 22.48 25.56
C ALA A 599 -7.26 21.56 24.34
N PHE A 600 -7.60 20.29 24.54
CA PHE A 600 -7.62 19.28 23.50
C PHE A 600 -9.03 19.12 22.94
N PHE A 601 -9.16 19.20 21.63
CA PHE A 601 -10.44 19.17 20.92
C PHE A 601 -10.49 18.04 19.91
N ARG A 602 -11.71 17.57 19.66
CA ARG A 602 -12.08 16.76 18.50
C ARG A 602 -13.07 17.54 17.65
N PHE A 603 -12.80 17.66 16.36
CA PHE A 603 -13.74 18.21 15.38
C PHE A 603 -14.09 17.15 14.33
N ASP A 604 -15.36 16.78 14.25
CA ASP A 604 -15.89 15.88 13.24
C ASP A 604 -16.54 16.70 12.13
N SER A 605 -15.82 16.90 11.04
CA SER A 605 -16.27 17.78 9.96
C SER A 605 -17.41 17.15 9.14
N ASN A 606 -17.57 15.83 9.17
CA ASN A 606 -18.69 15.17 8.51
C ASN A 606 -20.03 15.49 9.20
N ASN A 607 -19.99 15.79 10.49
CA ASN A 607 -21.16 16.10 11.32
C ASN A 607 -21.14 17.54 11.86
N GLU A 608 -20.17 18.36 11.45
CA GLU A 608 -19.90 19.72 11.94
C GLU A 608 -19.89 19.83 13.48
N LYS A 609 -19.36 18.80 14.15
CA LYS A 609 -19.42 18.68 15.62
C LYS A 609 -18.05 18.92 16.24
N LEU A 610 -17.94 19.97 17.06
CA LEU A 610 -16.78 20.24 17.92
C LEU A 610 -17.02 19.68 19.33
N GLU A 611 -16.02 19.03 19.90
CA GLU A 611 -16.04 18.41 21.22
C GLU A 611 -14.75 18.73 21.97
N LEU A 612 -14.88 19.21 23.21
CA LEU A 612 -13.76 19.44 24.11
C LEU A 612 -13.44 18.15 24.86
N ILE A 613 -12.23 17.64 24.68
CA ILE A 613 -11.77 16.34 25.18
C ILE A 613 -11.09 16.48 26.54
N SER A 614 -10.20 17.46 26.69
CA SER A 614 -9.49 17.70 27.94
C SER A 614 -9.09 19.17 28.07
N GLN A 615 -9.14 19.70 29.29
CA GLN A 615 -8.74 21.06 29.65
C GLN A 615 -7.43 21.11 30.45
N THR A 616 -6.95 19.94 30.91
CA THR A 616 -5.90 19.83 31.94
C THR A 616 -4.60 19.29 31.35
N LEU A 617 -4.29 19.62 30.10
CA LEU A 617 -3.02 19.22 29.50
C LEU A 617 -2.00 20.32 29.76
N PHE A 618 -1.04 20.00 30.60
CA PHE A 618 0.05 20.89 30.98
C PHE A 618 1.23 20.68 30.05
N GLY A 619 1.92 21.79 29.73
CA GLY A 619 3.15 21.74 28.97
C GLY A 619 2.99 21.70 27.45
N GLY A 620 4.11 21.71 26.74
CA GLY A 620 4.15 21.65 25.28
C GLY A 620 3.78 20.26 24.77
N ILE A 621 2.87 20.19 23.80
CA ILE A 621 2.49 18.93 23.16
C ILE A 621 3.59 18.49 22.19
N ARG A 622 4.11 17.28 22.36
CA ARG A 622 5.20 16.76 21.52
C ARG A 622 4.71 15.79 20.46
N ALA A 623 3.78 14.90 20.81
CA ALA A 623 3.33 13.87 19.88
C ALA A 623 1.97 13.26 20.24
N LEU A 624 1.34 12.66 19.23
CA LEU A 624 0.09 11.89 19.29
C LEU A 624 0.29 10.53 18.60
N TYR A 625 -0.20 9.45 19.21
CA TYR A 625 -0.05 8.08 18.69
C TYR A 625 -1.35 7.27 18.79
N LEU A 626 -1.91 6.85 17.66
CA LEU A 626 -3.08 5.96 17.63
C LEU A 626 -2.70 4.50 17.95
N SER A 627 -3.57 3.79 18.66
CA SER A 627 -3.43 2.35 18.87
C SER A 627 -3.66 1.56 17.57
N PRO A 628 -3.14 0.32 17.47
CA PRO A 628 -3.30 -0.53 16.28
C PRO A 628 -4.75 -0.78 15.87
N ASN A 629 -5.67 -0.95 16.83
CA ASN A 629 -7.11 -1.08 16.57
C ASN A 629 -7.87 0.24 16.46
N PHE A 630 -7.15 1.36 16.59
CA PHE A 630 -7.69 2.72 16.55
C PHE A 630 -8.77 3.02 17.61
N GLN A 631 -8.75 2.30 18.72
CA GLN A 631 -9.64 2.54 19.86
C GLN A 631 -9.00 3.43 20.93
N LYS A 632 -7.69 3.69 20.87
CA LYS A 632 -6.98 4.53 21.85
C LYS A 632 -6.05 5.53 21.18
N LEU A 633 -5.80 6.63 21.87
CA LEU A 633 -4.88 7.68 21.47
C LEU A 633 -3.93 7.98 22.64
N ALA A 634 -2.64 7.75 22.45
CA ALA A 634 -1.63 8.18 23.38
C ALA A 634 -1.16 9.59 23.03
N LEU A 635 -1.01 10.41 24.05
CA LEU A 635 -0.54 11.79 24.02
C LEU A 635 0.76 11.88 24.79
N PHE A 636 1.72 12.59 24.22
CA PHE A 636 2.97 12.94 24.87
C PHE A 636 3.10 14.46 24.99
N ALA A 637 3.27 14.95 26.22
CA ALA A 637 3.41 16.36 26.57
C ALA A 637 4.60 16.58 27.51
N THR A 638 5.13 17.81 27.57
CA THR A 638 6.30 18.15 28.41
C THR A 638 6.06 19.41 29.19
N ASP A 639 6.31 19.42 30.49
CA ASP A 639 6.24 20.64 31.28
C ASP A 639 7.35 21.61 30.81
N HIS A 640 6.95 22.75 30.24
CA HIS A 640 7.91 23.78 29.85
C HIS A 640 8.37 24.55 31.10
N GLY A 641 9.60 24.28 31.56
CA GLY A 641 10.30 25.05 32.59
C GLY A 641 11.76 25.28 32.17
N GLY A 642 12.21 26.54 32.10
CA GLY A 642 13.52 26.90 31.54
C GLY A 642 14.72 26.13 32.12
N VAL A 643 15.67 25.79 31.23
CA VAL A 643 17.07 25.30 31.41
C VAL A 643 17.36 24.20 32.46
N ALA A 644 16.43 23.72 33.28
CA ALA A 644 16.79 22.83 34.39
C ALA A 644 15.76 21.78 34.85
N ALA A 645 14.56 21.67 34.26
CA ALA A 645 13.69 20.50 34.48
C ALA A 645 12.63 20.41 33.36
N GLU A 646 12.76 19.43 32.47
CA GLU A 646 11.68 18.98 31.59
C GLU A 646 11.12 17.69 32.23
N ASP A 647 9.85 17.74 32.66
CA ASP A 647 9.12 16.53 33.04
C ASP A 647 8.18 16.15 31.89
N ASP A 648 8.26 14.89 31.46
CA ASP A 648 7.53 14.34 30.34
C ASP A 648 6.31 13.55 30.84
N HIS A 649 5.15 13.81 30.25
CA HIS A 649 3.86 13.21 30.59
C HIS A 649 3.32 12.36 29.45
N ILE A 650 2.90 11.13 29.77
CA ILE A 650 2.14 10.29 28.83
C ILE A 650 0.70 10.16 29.33
N CYS A 651 -0.25 10.47 28.46
CA CYS A 651 -1.67 10.24 28.70
C CYS A 651 -2.24 9.30 27.64
N ILE A 652 -3.17 8.42 28.01
CA ILE A 652 -3.91 7.57 27.08
C ILE A 652 -5.39 7.95 27.11
N PHE A 653 -6.00 8.13 25.94
CA PHE A 653 -7.42 8.38 25.75
C PHE A 653 -8.11 7.21 25.05
N ASP A 654 -9.19 6.67 25.62
CA ASP A 654 -10.06 5.72 24.94
C ASP A 654 -11.00 6.46 23.95
N LEU A 655 -10.88 6.25 22.64
CA LEU A 655 -11.55 7.01 21.58
C LEU A 655 -13.09 6.89 21.47
N PRO A 656 -13.79 5.90 22.08
CA PRO A 656 -15.25 5.93 22.14
C PRO A 656 -15.84 6.82 23.26
N ASN A 657 -15.10 6.99 24.37
CA ASN A 657 -15.61 7.62 25.61
C ASN A 657 -14.71 8.74 26.14
N PHE A 658 -13.57 8.98 25.49
CA PHE A 658 -12.51 9.93 25.87
C PHE A 658 -12.08 9.83 27.33
N LYS A 659 -11.99 8.60 27.85
CA LYS A 659 -11.45 8.37 29.18
C LYS A 659 -9.94 8.58 29.15
N LYS A 660 -9.46 9.56 29.93
CA LYS A 660 -8.04 9.85 30.13
C LYS A 660 -7.43 8.94 31.20
N GLN A 661 -6.24 8.42 30.95
CA GLN A 661 -5.41 7.68 31.89
C GLN A 661 -3.98 8.22 31.83
N ASP A 662 -3.52 8.77 32.95
CA ASP A 662 -2.16 9.28 33.10
C ASP A 662 -1.21 8.14 33.47
N ILE A 663 0.03 8.24 32.99
CA ILE A 663 1.09 7.30 33.28
C ILE A 663 2.14 8.02 34.11
N ASP A 664 2.09 7.83 35.43
CA ASP A 664 2.93 8.61 36.35
C ASP A 664 3.97 7.75 37.10
N ASP A 665 4.14 6.49 36.75
CA ASP A 665 4.93 5.53 37.55
C ASP A 665 6.30 5.17 36.97
N TYR A 666 6.76 5.89 35.93
CA TYR A 666 8.05 5.68 35.29
C TYR A 666 9.14 6.71 35.71
N PHE A 667 8.90 7.58 36.68
CA PHE A 667 9.87 8.59 37.09
C PHE A 667 10.98 8.02 38.01
N ASP A 668 12.23 8.44 37.79
CA ASP A 668 13.37 8.12 38.66
C ASP A 668 13.90 9.42 39.31
N TRP A 669 13.48 9.66 40.55
CA TRP A 669 13.77 10.88 41.32
C TRP A 669 15.25 11.17 41.56
N LYS A 670 16.16 10.24 41.23
CA LYS A 670 17.61 10.45 41.35
C LYS A 670 18.23 11.24 40.20
N PHE A 671 17.47 11.43 39.12
CA PHE A 671 17.84 12.21 37.96
C PHE A 671 16.96 13.47 37.92
N ASN A 672 17.54 14.58 37.44
CA ASN A 672 16.92 15.90 37.55
C ASN A 672 16.17 16.31 36.29
N ASP A 673 16.31 15.54 35.23
CA ASP A 673 15.79 15.83 33.90
C ASP A 673 15.56 14.50 33.19
N HIS A 674 14.47 14.39 32.47
CA HIS A 674 14.16 13.18 31.75
C HIS A 674 13.34 13.48 30.49
N TYR A 675 13.56 12.68 29.46
CA TYR A 675 12.81 12.83 28.24
C TYR A 675 12.49 11.50 27.56
N ILE A 676 11.37 11.45 26.85
CA ILE A 676 10.90 10.29 26.10
C ILE A 676 11.59 10.27 24.73
N GLU A 677 12.41 9.25 24.53
CA GLU A 677 13.10 8.99 23.27
C GLU A 677 12.22 8.25 22.26
N LYS A 678 11.38 7.35 22.76
CA LYS A 678 10.56 6.46 21.94
C LYS A 678 9.25 6.12 22.60
N PHE A 679 8.26 5.85 21.77
CA PHE A 679 6.95 5.32 22.14
C PHE A 679 6.50 4.29 21.10
N LEU A 680 5.93 3.17 21.54
CA LEU A 680 5.45 2.07 20.72
C LEU A 680 4.24 1.40 21.35
N TRP A 681 3.19 1.14 20.55
CA TRP A 681 2.13 0.22 20.94
C TRP A 681 2.60 -1.22 20.68
N LYS A 682 2.75 -2.06 21.73
CA LYS A 682 3.05 -3.50 21.57
C LYS A 682 1.81 -4.27 21.13
N ASN A 683 0.66 -3.83 21.64
CA ASN A 683 -0.68 -4.23 21.25
C ASN A 683 -1.65 -3.15 21.77
N ASP A 684 -2.96 -3.35 21.69
CA ASP A 684 -3.94 -2.34 22.12
C ASP A 684 -3.99 -2.10 23.64
N ASN A 685 -3.36 -2.96 24.45
CA ASN A 685 -3.38 -2.91 25.91
C ASN A 685 -1.99 -2.73 26.55
N GLU A 686 -0.92 -2.76 25.77
CA GLU A 686 0.45 -2.63 26.28
C GLU A 686 1.25 -1.69 25.38
N ILE A 687 1.91 -0.73 26.01
CA ILE A 687 2.79 0.23 25.34
C ILE A 687 4.20 0.11 25.89
N GLU A 688 5.17 0.32 25.03
CA GLU A 688 6.58 0.39 25.38
C GLU A 688 7.08 1.80 25.10
N PHE A 689 7.79 2.39 26.04
CA PHE A 689 8.41 3.69 25.83
C PHE A 689 9.79 3.76 26.50
N THR A 690 10.66 4.56 25.90
CA THR A 690 12.03 4.73 26.37
C THR A 690 12.19 6.11 26.96
N VAL A 691 12.65 6.18 28.20
CA VAL A 691 12.95 7.43 28.91
C VAL A 691 14.46 7.54 29.08
N ARG A 692 15.05 8.65 28.65
CA ARG A 692 16.41 9.03 29.00
C ARG A 692 16.35 9.99 30.19
N TYR A 693 17.06 9.66 31.25
CA TYR A 693 17.26 10.48 32.43
C TYR A 693 18.67 11.07 32.41
N SER A 694 18.80 12.34 32.81
CA SER A 694 20.08 13.03 32.91
C SER A 694 20.24 13.65 34.30
N LYS A 695 21.48 13.68 34.80
CA LYS A 695 21.79 14.22 36.13
C LYS A 695 22.74 15.40 35.99
N VAL A 696 22.25 16.57 35.61
CA VAL A 696 23.10 17.76 35.52
C VAL A 696 23.66 18.12 36.91
N PRO A 697 24.99 18.37 37.07
CA PRO A 697 26.05 18.50 36.05
C PRO A 697 26.89 17.23 35.80
N ASP A 698 26.50 16.09 36.37
CA ASP A 698 27.16 14.79 36.15
C ASP A 698 26.93 14.34 34.69
N PRO A 699 27.98 14.00 33.92
CA PRO A 699 27.80 13.55 32.55
C PRO A 699 27.16 12.17 32.45
N ILE A 700 26.80 11.53 33.57
CA ILE A 700 26.10 10.24 33.58
C ILE A 700 24.61 10.44 33.25
N ALA A 701 24.16 9.78 32.18
CA ALA A 701 22.77 9.60 31.82
C ALA A 701 22.34 8.14 32.02
N LYS A 702 21.04 7.94 32.28
CA LYS A 702 20.38 6.63 32.30
C LYS A 702 19.39 6.57 31.15
N ARG A 703 19.33 5.48 30.40
CA ARG A 703 18.23 5.19 29.48
C ARG A 703 17.48 3.98 29.99
N THR A 704 16.17 4.09 30.13
CA THR A 704 15.30 3.03 30.64
C THR A 704 14.16 2.78 29.67
N ILE A 705 13.91 1.50 29.37
CA ILE A 705 12.76 1.05 28.61
C ILE A 705 11.69 0.61 29.62
N TRP A 706 10.50 1.17 29.49
CA TRP A 706 9.33 0.85 30.28
C TRP A 706 8.29 0.15 29.41
N LEU A 707 7.64 -0.85 29.98
CA LEU A 707 6.40 -1.40 29.44
C LEU A 707 5.27 -1.00 30.37
N TYR A 708 4.23 -0.39 29.83
CA TYR A 708 3.02 -0.05 30.56
C TYR A 708 1.84 -0.88 30.07
N ASN A 709 1.24 -1.61 31.00
CA ASN A 709 0.01 -2.34 30.77
C ASN A 709 -1.17 -1.44 31.18
N ILE A 710 -2.04 -1.18 30.21
CA ILE A 710 -3.16 -0.24 30.35
C ILE A 710 -4.23 -0.79 31.28
N GLU A 711 -4.50 -2.10 31.23
CA GLU A 711 -5.50 -2.75 32.10
C GLU A 711 -5.03 -2.81 33.55
N GLU A 712 -3.74 -3.09 33.75
CA GLU A 712 -3.14 -3.14 35.09
C GLU A 712 -2.84 -1.74 35.65
N GLY A 713 -2.76 -0.74 34.77
CA GLY A 713 -2.42 0.64 35.12
C GLY A 713 -1.02 0.76 35.71
N LYS A 714 -0.07 -0.07 35.24
CA LYS A 714 1.28 -0.17 35.79
C LYS A 714 2.33 -0.22 34.72
N SER A 715 3.42 0.52 34.94
CA SER A 715 4.65 0.37 34.21
C SER A 715 5.60 -0.61 34.92
N ARG A 716 6.44 -1.26 34.11
CA ARG A 716 7.54 -2.08 34.58
C ARG A 716 8.79 -1.72 33.80
N GLU A 717 9.89 -1.53 34.52
CA GLU A 717 11.21 -1.37 33.91
C GLU A 717 11.58 -2.69 33.22
N VAL A 718 11.78 -2.64 31.90
CA VAL A 718 12.24 -3.77 31.10
C VAL A 718 13.76 -3.86 31.12
N LYS A 719 14.40 -2.71 30.97
CA LYS A 719 15.85 -2.60 30.84
C LYS A 719 16.28 -1.18 31.16
N SER A 720 17.36 -1.02 31.91
CA SER A 720 18.04 0.26 32.08
C SER A 720 19.53 0.17 31.77
N GLU A 721 20.09 1.31 31.40
CA GLU A 721 21.46 1.44 30.94
C GLU A 721 22.04 2.77 31.41
N LEU A 722 23.26 2.77 31.94
CA LEU A 722 24.01 4.01 32.24
C LEU A 722 25.04 4.27 31.15
N PHE A 723 25.23 5.54 30.78
CA PHE A 723 26.21 5.97 29.79
C PHE A 723 26.68 7.41 30.05
N ASP A 724 27.86 7.77 29.54
CA ASP A 724 28.46 9.09 29.68
C ASP A 724 28.13 9.97 28.46
N LEU A 725 27.55 11.15 28.71
CA LEU A 725 27.15 12.13 27.71
C LEU A 725 28.33 12.72 26.92
N ASN A 726 29.55 12.68 27.46
CA ASN A 726 30.75 13.21 26.79
C ASN A 726 31.36 12.26 25.75
N MET A 727 30.85 11.03 25.60
CA MET A 727 31.36 10.02 24.67
C MET A 727 30.59 9.92 23.34
N SER A 728 29.51 10.67 23.16
CA SER A 728 28.77 10.74 21.89
C SER A 728 29.19 11.98 21.10
N GLY A 729 30.06 11.80 20.11
CA GLY A 729 30.44 12.81 19.11
C GLY A 729 29.44 12.93 17.96
#